data_AF-A0A6N7XR34-F1
#
_entry.id   AF-A0A6N7XR34-F1
#
_cell.length_a   1.000
_cell.length_b   1.000
_cell.length_c   1.000
_cell.angle_alpha   90.00
_cell.angle_beta   90.00
_cell.angle_gamma   90.00
#
_symmetry.space_group_name_H-M   'P 1'
#
loop_
_entity.id
_entity.type
_entity.pdbx_description
1 polymer ?
#
loop_
_entity_poly.entity_id
_entity_poly.type
_entity_poly.pdbx_seq_one_letter_code
_entity_poly.pdbx_strand_id
1 'polypeptide(L)'
;MMTPYVLETNKALIITPSRLVRSQIYEEYSNLKTLTKVNVLSDNIKKPKVYEMKGLYKEEQDNLIENADVIVATDRGGLSLSRVEAIKRKFDLVLIDEAHHVPAKTWTEILGNINKAKHVLFTATPFRMDKKMIKGVTVYNYPLSQAYKDGIFGEIQYIPIPSAQNKDYLIARKAESILLLDREKGYEHFLMVRANSKNRAKELEDLYKSETKLNLKRIDSSMDSKKVYQIIDELRSKELDGIICVNMLGEGFDFPNLKIAAIHDPHKSLANTLQFIGRFARTNAENIDVAKFIAMNDEELVIENKELYKSDMIWQEIIIDLSENKINKEEMDKVYIDEYSIDNKDQIDSDSNLSLHTIRLNCHAKLYKVVGFDIHGKFPEFCNISYGPFLNHDDNTVVAIGKGYENPKWYTGDNVKDEENLLYIVHYQEQTKILYIYSQVKSEFIYEQIVESFSKSYEKIPKHEMHRVLGNLREFEIFNSGMQNRFNESGESYRISAGSDVSQAIDPSTGRLYSAGHVFCKAISEEQQITIGYSSGSKIWSSAYTNLKDFISWCDYNGAKIFNSEMVVKTNTNFDYLPIPKRLDKYPKNIYFADLSGESYNNPSLVYYKNNENEIGIVTDLDISIIKIESELITIQASIREYEQTITCDLNGNYQSFEDEILVFEGRQNIGLATYFSSYPLTFRTTDDAMIQGIEISVGDPEAIVFSNQNIKSIPWKEKYGTNVSLEFRTKRTCKKGKSIQDTLYELLMENQEIDYIIYDHGTGEMADFITIHNKELEYEITLYHVKAMSAKNYNSSVGDVYEVVGQAIKSTIWLKSKSILLQKIKSRRKSGHCEFKKDQL
;
A
#
# COMPACT_ATOMS: atom_id res chain seq x y z
N MET A 1 -3.94 -37.62 22.51
CA MET A 1 -4.24 -38.87 23.26
C MET A 1 -3.83 -38.81 24.72
N MET A 2 -2.64 -38.29 25.06
CA MET A 2 -2.15 -38.28 26.45
C MET A 2 -2.91 -37.30 27.38
N THR A 3 -3.50 -36.24 26.83
CA THR A 3 -4.11 -35.12 27.58
C THR A 3 -5.14 -35.52 28.65
N PRO A 4 -6.13 -36.40 28.38
CA PRO A 4 -7.10 -36.79 29.42
C PRO A 4 -6.45 -37.49 30.62
N TYR A 5 -5.35 -38.23 30.41
CA TYR A 5 -4.64 -38.94 31.47
C TYR A 5 -3.84 -37.97 32.35
N VAL A 6 -3.11 -37.03 31.72
CA VAL A 6 -2.33 -36.01 32.43
C VAL A 6 -3.23 -35.07 33.24
N LEU A 7 -4.43 -34.79 32.73
CA LEU A 7 -5.41 -33.95 33.41
C LEU A 7 -6.34 -34.72 34.35
N GLU A 8 -6.13 -36.03 34.54
CA GLU A 8 -6.96 -36.90 35.39
C GLU A 8 -8.46 -36.72 35.13
N THR A 9 -8.83 -36.68 33.84
CA THR A 9 -10.18 -36.35 33.38
C THR A 9 -11.14 -37.52 33.59
N ASN A 10 -12.35 -37.27 34.11
CA ASN A 10 -13.36 -38.33 34.23
C ASN A 10 -14.15 -38.55 32.94
N LYS A 11 -14.59 -37.47 32.27
CA LYS A 11 -15.30 -37.56 30.99
C LYS A 11 -14.83 -36.53 29.98
N ALA A 12 -14.40 -37.01 28.80
CA ALA A 12 -13.88 -36.18 27.72
C ALA A 12 -14.78 -36.18 26.48
N LEU A 13 -14.96 -35.01 25.86
CA LEU A 13 -15.54 -34.85 24.53
C LEU A 13 -14.44 -34.52 23.53
N ILE A 14 -14.32 -35.30 22.46
CA ILE A 14 -13.34 -35.08 21.39
C ILE A 14 -14.10 -34.69 20.11
N ILE A 15 -13.77 -33.52 19.58
CA ILE A 15 -14.36 -32.95 18.37
C ILE A 15 -13.36 -33.08 17.22
N THR A 16 -13.82 -33.61 16.10
CA THR A 16 -13.01 -33.82 14.89
C THR A 16 -13.65 -33.15 13.68
N PRO A 17 -12.86 -32.78 12.65
CA PRO A 17 -13.39 -32.10 11.46
C PRO A 17 -14.10 -33.06 10.50
N SER A 18 -13.72 -34.33 10.49
CA SER A 18 -14.22 -35.32 9.53
C SER A 18 -14.63 -36.64 10.17
N ARG A 19 -15.48 -37.38 9.45
CA ARG A 19 -15.91 -38.74 9.85
C ARG A 19 -14.72 -39.71 9.89
N LEU A 20 -13.73 -39.54 9.02
CA LEU A 20 -12.54 -40.40 8.96
C LEU A 20 -11.67 -40.21 10.21
N VAL A 21 -11.35 -38.96 10.59
CA VAL A 21 -10.62 -38.65 11.84
C VAL A 21 -11.35 -39.21 13.04
N ARG A 22 -12.69 -39.03 13.08
CA ARG A 22 -13.51 -39.51 14.20
C ARG A 22 -13.32 -41.01 14.42
N SER A 23 -13.40 -41.81 13.35
CA SER A 23 -13.24 -43.26 13.43
C SER A 23 -11.81 -43.65 13.82
N GLN A 24 -10.78 -42.96 13.29
CA GLN A 24 -9.38 -43.20 13.67
C GLN A 24 -9.14 -42.91 15.17
N ILE A 25 -9.58 -41.75 15.66
CA ILE A 25 -9.43 -41.36 17.07
C ILE A 25 -10.21 -42.32 17.98
N TYR A 26 -11.39 -42.75 17.57
CA TYR A 26 -12.16 -43.78 18.28
C TYR A 26 -11.35 -45.07 18.44
N GLU A 27 -10.74 -45.60 17.36
CA GLU A 27 -9.94 -46.81 17.42
C GLU A 27 -8.68 -46.64 18.29
N GLU A 28 -8.01 -45.50 18.19
CA GLU A 28 -6.81 -45.20 18.97
C GLU A 28 -7.09 -45.10 20.47
N TYR A 29 -8.15 -44.40 20.91
CA TYR A 29 -8.53 -44.37 22.33
C TYR A 29 -9.07 -45.72 22.81
N SER A 30 -9.78 -46.47 21.96
CA SER A 30 -10.32 -47.78 22.33
C SER A 30 -9.22 -48.81 22.57
N ASN A 31 -8.10 -48.71 21.84
CA ASN A 31 -7.04 -49.70 21.91
C ASN A 31 -5.77 -49.23 22.64
N LEU A 32 -5.54 -47.93 22.73
CA LEU A 32 -4.35 -47.27 23.29
C LEU A 32 -3.02 -47.74 22.69
N LYS A 33 -3.04 -48.29 21.46
CA LYS A 33 -1.88 -48.93 20.80
C LYS A 33 -0.65 -48.02 20.78
N THR A 34 -0.85 -46.75 20.45
CA THR A 34 0.26 -45.80 20.36
C THR A 34 0.92 -45.59 21.71
N LEU A 35 0.13 -45.30 22.77
CA LEU A 35 0.67 -45.00 24.11
C LEU A 35 1.33 -46.22 24.77
N THR A 36 0.85 -47.43 24.49
CA THR A 36 1.50 -48.65 24.98
C THR A 36 2.76 -48.99 24.19
N LYS A 37 2.73 -48.85 22.85
CA LYS A 37 3.90 -49.09 21.98
C LYS A 37 5.08 -48.18 22.32
N VAL A 38 4.84 -46.93 22.70
CA VAL A 38 5.89 -45.98 23.12
C VAL A 38 6.23 -46.05 24.62
N ASN A 39 5.73 -47.06 25.34
CA ASN A 39 5.97 -47.30 26.77
C ASN A 39 5.54 -46.14 27.70
N VAL A 40 4.62 -45.28 27.26
CA VAL A 40 4.02 -44.24 28.13
C VAL A 40 3.02 -44.86 29.10
N LEU A 41 2.29 -45.88 28.64
CA LEU A 41 1.36 -46.67 29.44
C LEU A 41 1.74 -48.14 29.37
N SER A 42 1.50 -48.90 30.44
CA SER A 42 1.70 -50.35 30.44
C SER A 42 0.70 -51.06 29.53
N ASP A 43 1.10 -52.18 28.90
CA ASP A 43 0.19 -53.02 28.09
C ASP A 43 -1.04 -53.53 28.86
N ASN A 44 -0.94 -53.63 30.19
CA ASN A 44 -2.01 -54.11 31.08
C ASN A 44 -2.96 -52.99 31.56
N ILE A 45 -2.86 -51.77 31.01
CA ILE A 45 -3.71 -50.66 31.45
C ILE A 45 -5.19 -50.94 31.12
N LYS A 46 -6.08 -50.60 32.04
CA LYS A 46 -7.52 -50.62 31.79
C LYS A 46 -7.86 -49.60 30.70
N LYS A 47 -8.38 -50.08 29.56
CA LYS A 47 -8.80 -49.24 28.45
C LYS A 47 -10.06 -48.43 28.79
N PRO A 48 -10.18 -47.19 28.31
CA PRO A 48 -11.37 -46.36 28.53
C PRO A 48 -12.56 -46.90 27.73
N LYS A 49 -13.78 -46.66 28.21
CA LYS A 49 -15.00 -46.87 27.44
C LYS A 49 -15.17 -45.72 26.47
N VAL A 50 -15.07 -45.99 25.18
CA VAL A 50 -15.15 -44.97 24.12
C VAL A 50 -16.46 -45.12 23.36
N TYR A 51 -17.16 -44.01 23.12
CA TYR A 51 -18.36 -43.95 22.28
C TYR A 51 -18.11 -43.16 21.00
N GLU A 52 -18.31 -43.80 19.85
CA GLU A 52 -18.25 -43.14 18.52
C GLU A 52 -19.62 -42.57 18.13
N MET A 53 -19.75 -41.24 18.19
CA MET A 53 -21.00 -40.56 17.84
C MET A 53 -21.11 -40.36 16.32
N LYS A 54 -21.98 -41.17 15.68
CA LYS A 54 -22.11 -41.19 14.20
C LYS A 54 -23.06 -40.15 13.60
N GLY A 55 -23.86 -39.48 14.41
CA GLY A 55 -24.87 -38.50 13.97
C GLY A 55 -25.14 -37.43 15.02
N LEU A 56 -26.28 -36.76 14.89
CA LEU A 56 -26.77 -35.81 15.90
C LEU A 56 -27.24 -36.56 17.16
N TYR A 57 -27.23 -35.85 18.28
CA TYR A 57 -27.72 -36.36 19.56
C TYR A 57 -29.19 -36.80 19.49
N LYS A 58 -29.50 -37.93 20.14
CA LYS A 58 -30.85 -38.45 20.37
C LYS A 58 -30.92 -39.02 21.79
N GLU A 59 -32.07 -38.88 22.47
CA GLU A 59 -32.27 -39.34 23.86
C GLU A 59 -31.98 -40.85 24.06
N GLU A 60 -32.21 -41.66 23.03
CA GLU A 60 -31.87 -43.11 23.04
C GLU A 60 -30.38 -43.38 23.30
N GLN A 61 -29.51 -42.38 23.13
CA GLN A 61 -28.06 -42.48 23.31
C GLN A 61 -27.61 -42.15 24.74
N ASP A 62 -28.51 -41.71 25.64
CA ASP A 62 -28.15 -41.24 26.99
C ASP A 62 -27.36 -42.29 27.78
N ASN A 63 -27.84 -43.53 27.79
CA ASN A 63 -27.14 -44.63 28.46
C ASN A 63 -25.74 -44.87 27.89
N LEU A 64 -25.52 -44.66 26.59
CA LEU A 64 -24.20 -44.82 25.95
C LEU A 64 -23.27 -43.67 26.33
N ILE A 65 -23.78 -42.44 26.36
CA ILE A 65 -23.03 -41.23 26.73
C ILE A 65 -22.68 -41.24 28.22
N GLU A 66 -23.59 -41.69 29.08
CA GLU A 66 -23.36 -41.79 30.52
C GLU A 66 -22.26 -42.81 30.85
N ASN A 67 -22.30 -43.97 30.20
CA ASN A 67 -21.35 -45.05 30.45
C ASN A 67 -19.98 -44.89 29.77
N ALA A 68 -19.82 -43.92 28.86
CA ALA A 68 -18.56 -43.68 28.17
C ALA A 68 -17.64 -42.71 28.94
N ASP A 69 -16.35 -43.03 29.00
CA ASP A 69 -15.31 -42.16 29.55
C ASP A 69 -14.88 -41.12 28.48
N VAL A 70 -14.91 -41.53 27.21
CA VAL A 70 -14.54 -40.68 26.07
C VAL A 70 -15.64 -40.73 25.00
N ILE A 71 -16.10 -39.57 24.55
CA ILE A 71 -17.02 -39.45 23.41
C ILE A 71 -16.28 -38.79 22.25
N VAL A 72 -16.30 -39.41 21.07
CA VAL A 72 -15.68 -38.86 19.85
C VAL A 72 -16.78 -38.51 18.85
N ALA A 73 -16.84 -37.25 18.43
CA ALA A 73 -17.89 -36.73 17.57
C ALA A 73 -17.32 -35.78 16.49
N THR A 74 -18.02 -35.63 15.38
CA THR A 74 -17.76 -34.51 14.45
C THR A 74 -18.33 -33.22 15.04
N ASP A 75 -17.89 -32.07 14.53
CA ASP A 75 -18.38 -30.72 14.88
C ASP A 75 -19.92 -30.61 15.07
N ARG A 76 -20.73 -31.11 14.12
CA ARG A 76 -22.19 -31.06 14.20
C ARG A 76 -22.75 -31.95 15.31
N GLY A 77 -22.16 -33.13 15.51
CA GLY A 77 -22.54 -34.04 16.59
C GLY A 77 -22.23 -33.42 17.95
N GLY A 78 -21.02 -32.91 18.11
CA GLY A 78 -20.59 -32.18 19.31
C GLY A 78 -21.44 -30.96 19.62
N LEU A 79 -21.79 -30.15 18.60
CA LEU A 79 -22.68 -29.01 18.77
C LEU A 79 -24.06 -29.44 19.27
N SER A 80 -24.66 -30.47 18.67
CA SER A 80 -25.96 -30.99 19.11
C SER A 80 -25.92 -31.49 20.56
N LEU A 81 -24.82 -32.12 20.97
CA LEU A 81 -24.60 -32.61 22.33
C LEU A 81 -24.39 -31.45 23.32
N SER A 82 -23.64 -30.41 22.92
CA SER A 82 -23.33 -29.26 23.78
C SER A 82 -24.57 -28.44 24.17
N ARG A 83 -25.66 -28.53 23.39
CA ARG A 83 -26.92 -27.83 23.63
C ARG A 83 -27.81 -28.52 24.67
N VAL A 84 -27.48 -29.75 25.09
CA VAL A 84 -28.28 -30.52 26.05
C VAL A 84 -27.80 -30.23 27.47
N GLU A 85 -28.62 -29.54 28.28
CA GLU A 85 -28.24 -29.06 29.62
C GLU A 85 -27.81 -30.19 30.57
N ALA A 86 -28.52 -31.33 30.53
CA ALA A 86 -28.25 -32.49 31.37
C ALA A 86 -26.90 -33.18 31.05
N ILE A 87 -26.39 -32.99 29.84
CA ILE A 87 -25.19 -33.67 29.34
C ILE A 87 -23.98 -32.74 29.36
N LYS A 88 -24.15 -31.47 28.97
CA LYS A 88 -23.04 -30.53 28.84
C LYS A 88 -22.24 -30.33 30.14
N ARG A 89 -22.90 -30.43 31.30
CA ARG A 89 -22.26 -30.30 32.62
C ARG A 89 -21.49 -31.55 33.07
N LYS A 90 -21.59 -32.66 32.34
CA LYS A 90 -20.92 -33.93 32.67
C LYS A 90 -19.50 -34.02 32.10
N PHE A 91 -19.11 -33.09 31.22
CA PHE A 91 -17.79 -33.06 30.62
C PHE A 91 -16.82 -32.22 31.44
N ASP A 92 -15.64 -32.77 31.74
CA ASP A 92 -14.56 -32.05 32.41
C ASP A 92 -13.53 -31.51 31.40
N LEU A 93 -13.50 -32.09 30.20
CA LEU A 93 -12.54 -31.79 29.15
C LEU A 93 -13.18 -31.81 27.76
N VAL A 94 -12.91 -30.78 26.96
CA VAL A 94 -13.20 -30.75 25.53
C VAL A 94 -11.87 -30.70 24.77
N LEU A 95 -11.65 -31.69 23.91
CA LEU A 95 -10.52 -31.75 23.00
C LEU A 95 -11.01 -31.45 21.59
N ILE A 96 -10.27 -30.60 20.90
CA ILE A 96 -10.60 -30.22 19.54
C ILE A 96 -9.39 -30.51 18.66
N ASP A 97 -9.56 -31.39 17.68
CA ASP A 97 -8.54 -31.72 16.69
C ASP A 97 -8.67 -30.84 15.44
N GLU A 98 -7.54 -30.64 14.74
CA GLU A 98 -7.42 -29.81 13.54
C GLU A 98 -8.01 -28.40 13.71
N ALA A 99 -7.52 -27.68 14.73
CA ALA A 99 -8.20 -26.51 15.26
C ALA A 99 -8.33 -25.30 14.30
N HIS A 100 -7.72 -25.39 13.12
CA HIS A 100 -7.74 -24.38 12.07
C HIS A 100 -8.82 -24.57 11.00
N HIS A 101 -9.46 -25.75 10.90
CA HIS A 101 -10.25 -26.15 9.72
C HIS A 101 -11.73 -25.71 9.67
N VAL A 102 -12.21 -24.82 10.54
CA VAL A 102 -13.67 -24.66 10.72
C VAL A 102 -14.18 -23.20 10.75
N PRO A 103 -15.42 -22.93 10.26
CA PRO A 103 -16.14 -21.68 10.50
C PRO A 103 -16.24 -21.38 11.99
N ALA A 104 -15.66 -20.25 12.40
CA ALA A 104 -15.49 -19.81 13.78
C ALA A 104 -16.73 -19.90 14.70
N LYS A 105 -17.94 -20.05 14.16
CA LYS A 105 -19.19 -20.03 14.93
C LYS A 105 -19.49 -21.34 15.65
N THR A 106 -19.42 -22.50 14.98
CA THR A 106 -19.82 -23.81 15.54
C THR A 106 -19.03 -24.16 16.80
N TRP A 107 -17.71 -23.96 16.76
CA TRP A 107 -16.85 -24.31 17.88
C TRP A 107 -16.89 -23.28 18.99
N THR A 108 -16.93 -21.99 18.66
CA THR A 108 -17.16 -20.95 19.67
C THR A 108 -18.46 -21.21 20.43
N GLU A 109 -19.51 -21.69 19.74
CA GLU A 109 -20.74 -22.16 20.39
C GLU A 109 -20.51 -23.38 21.27
N ILE A 110 -19.79 -24.42 20.82
CA ILE A 110 -19.48 -25.60 21.66
C ILE A 110 -18.72 -25.20 22.92
N LEU A 111 -17.64 -24.42 22.76
CA LEU A 111 -16.81 -23.96 23.87
C LEU A 111 -17.59 -23.05 24.81
N GLY A 112 -18.45 -22.17 24.27
CA GLY A 112 -19.36 -21.34 25.06
C GLY A 112 -20.42 -22.13 25.82
N ASN A 113 -20.97 -23.18 25.20
CA ASN A 113 -21.97 -24.04 25.81
C ASN A 113 -21.40 -24.92 26.93
N ILE A 114 -20.16 -25.41 26.75
CA ILE A 114 -19.42 -26.26 27.70
C ILE A 114 -18.30 -25.44 28.39
N ASN A 115 -18.64 -24.24 28.86
CA ASN A 115 -17.67 -23.28 29.40
C ASN A 115 -17.02 -23.69 30.74
N LYS A 116 -17.60 -24.65 31.47
CA LYS A 116 -17.04 -25.15 32.74
C LYS A 116 -15.93 -26.18 32.55
N ALA A 117 -15.85 -26.82 31.39
CA ALA A 117 -14.83 -27.81 31.07
C ALA A 117 -13.52 -27.12 30.70
N LYS A 118 -12.38 -27.81 30.92
CA LYS A 118 -11.10 -27.41 30.32
C LYS A 118 -11.16 -27.63 28.81
N HIS A 119 -10.61 -26.72 28.03
CA HIS A 119 -10.54 -26.85 26.57
C HIS A 119 -9.08 -26.96 26.12
N VAL A 120 -8.77 -27.96 25.30
CA VAL A 120 -7.43 -28.11 24.70
C VAL A 120 -7.58 -28.30 23.20
N LEU A 121 -6.86 -27.48 22.45
CA LEU A 121 -6.96 -27.37 20.99
C LEU A 121 -5.67 -27.91 20.36
N PHE A 122 -5.78 -28.76 19.34
CA PHE A 122 -4.65 -29.34 18.62
C PHE A 122 -4.69 -28.87 17.17
N THR A 123 -3.56 -28.39 16.66
CA THR A 123 -3.43 -27.99 15.26
C THR A 123 -1.97 -28.08 14.82
N ALA A 124 -1.72 -28.58 13.61
CA ALA A 124 -0.41 -28.52 12.98
C ALA A 124 -0.12 -27.13 12.35
N THR A 125 -1.16 -26.32 12.14
CA THR A 125 -1.08 -25.00 11.51
C THR A 125 -1.89 -24.03 12.36
N PRO A 126 -1.27 -23.34 13.35
CA PRO A 126 -1.99 -22.40 14.22
C PRO A 126 -2.48 -21.15 13.44
N PHE A 127 -1.88 -20.90 12.28
CA PHE A 127 -2.27 -19.84 11.35
C PHE A 127 -3.45 -20.25 10.48
N ARG A 128 -4.47 -19.39 10.43
CA ARG A 128 -5.66 -19.58 9.58
C ARG A 128 -5.57 -18.79 8.29
N MET A 129 -6.11 -19.35 7.20
CA MET A 129 -6.23 -18.65 5.91
C MET A 129 -7.10 -17.38 5.99
N ASP A 130 -8.12 -17.38 6.86
CA ASP A 130 -8.96 -16.22 7.12
C ASP A 130 -8.37 -15.26 8.17
N LYS A 131 -7.14 -15.53 8.65
CA LYS A 131 -6.37 -14.74 9.63
C LYS A 131 -7.08 -14.53 10.97
N LYS A 132 -8.15 -15.26 11.26
CA LYS A 132 -8.82 -15.21 12.56
C LYS A 132 -8.02 -16.01 13.58
N MET A 133 -8.03 -15.58 14.83
CA MET A 133 -7.36 -16.32 15.89
C MET A 133 -8.12 -17.59 16.28
N ILE A 134 -7.34 -18.59 16.70
CA ILE A 134 -7.82 -19.67 17.55
C ILE A 134 -7.80 -19.13 18.99
N LYS A 135 -8.97 -19.06 19.64
CA LYS A 135 -9.07 -18.57 21.02
C LYS A 135 -8.39 -19.58 21.97
N GLY A 136 -7.28 -19.20 22.59
CA GLY A 136 -6.54 -20.03 23.55
C GLY A 136 -5.09 -19.57 23.72
N VAL A 137 -4.38 -20.08 24.71
CA VAL A 137 -2.93 -19.85 24.90
C VAL A 137 -2.15 -21.00 24.28
N THR A 138 -1.09 -20.71 23.53
CA THR A 138 -0.17 -21.76 23.06
C THR A 138 0.62 -22.26 24.26
N VAL A 139 0.29 -23.46 24.73
CA VAL A 139 0.94 -24.06 25.91
C VAL A 139 2.18 -24.90 25.54
N TYR A 140 2.25 -25.35 24.29
CA TYR A 140 3.35 -26.15 23.77
C TYR A 140 3.35 -26.11 22.24
N ASN A 141 4.51 -25.87 21.65
CA ASN A 141 4.77 -26.02 20.22
C ASN A 141 5.83 -27.10 20.05
N TYR A 142 5.58 -28.08 19.16
CA TYR A 142 6.56 -29.10 18.82
C TYR A 142 7.14 -28.78 17.43
N PRO A 143 8.36 -28.22 17.35
CA PRO A 143 8.90 -27.70 16.11
C PRO A 143 9.06 -28.78 15.04
N LEU A 144 8.87 -28.39 13.78
CA LEU A 144 9.02 -29.31 12.66
C LEU A 144 10.46 -29.83 12.58
N SER A 145 11.46 -28.97 12.83
CA SER A 145 12.87 -29.35 12.93
C SER A 145 13.11 -30.45 13.97
N GLN A 146 12.41 -30.41 15.12
CA GLN A 146 12.53 -31.44 16.15
C GLN A 146 11.87 -32.75 15.72
N ALA A 147 10.73 -32.71 15.03
CA ALA A 147 10.08 -33.90 14.49
C ALA A 147 10.99 -34.68 13.51
N TYR A 148 11.80 -33.97 12.71
CA TYR A 148 12.82 -34.59 11.86
C TYR A 148 13.98 -35.18 12.68
N LYS A 149 14.50 -34.45 13.68
CA LYS A 149 15.58 -34.94 14.57
C LYS A 149 15.20 -36.20 15.34
N ASP A 150 13.95 -36.27 15.81
CA ASP A 150 13.42 -37.40 16.56
C ASP A 150 13.03 -38.58 15.66
N GLY A 151 13.20 -38.46 14.33
CA GLY A 151 12.88 -39.49 13.37
C GLY A 151 11.40 -39.77 13.20
N ILE A 152 10.52 -38.92 13.76
CA ILE A 152 9.06 -38.98 13.56
C ILE A 152 8.76 -38.67 12.09
N PHE A 153 9.43 -37.65 11.56
CA PHE A 153 9.45 -37.31 10.14
C PHE A 153 10.79 -37.72 9.53
N GLY A 154 10.72 -38.45 8.43
CA GLY A 154 11.85 -38.84 7.62
C GLY A 154 12.09 -37.82 6.51
N GLU A 155 13.29 -37.85 5.95
CA GLU A 155 13.73 -36.89 4.94
C GLU A 155 12.78 -36.81 3.74
N ILE A 156 12.78 -35.64 3.11
CA ILE A 156 12.03 -35.37 1.89
C ILE A 156 12.98 -35.04 0.76
N GLN A 157 12.86 -35.77 -0.34
CA GLN A 157 13.60 -35.54 -1.56
C GLN A 157 12.72 -34.83 -2.59
N TYR A 158 13.15 -33.63 -3.01
CA TYR A 158 12.58 -32.97 -4.17
C TYR A 158 13.22 -33.46 -5.46
N ILE A 159 12.40 -33.81 -6.45
CA ILE A 159 12.82 -34.31 -7.76
C ILE A 159 12.31 -33.31 -8.81
N PRO A 160 13.15 -32.36 -9.23
CA PRO A 160 12.76 -31.34 -10.19
C PRO A 160 12.62 -31.93 -11.59
N ILE A 161 11.61 -31.46 -12.31
CA ILE A 161 11.48 -31.63 -13.75
C ILE A 161 11.78 -30.27 -14.42
N PRO A 162 12.70 -30.19 -15.39
CA PRO A 162 12.96 -28.94 -16.11
C PRO A 162 11.69 -28.38 -16.75
N SER A 163 11.55 -27.05 -16.75
CA SER A 163 10.40 -26.37 -17.34
C SER A 163 10.19 -26.76 -18.81
N ALA A 164 8.99 -27.22 -19.14
CA ALA A 164 8.59 -27.68 -20.47
C ALA A 164 7.09 -27.53 -20.69
N GLN A 165 6.66 -27.44 -21.96
CA GLN A 165 5.23 -27.27 -22.30
C GLN A 165 4.37 -28.49 -21.93
N ASN A 166 4.91 -29.71 -21.96
CA ASN A 166 4.22 -30.96 -21.64
C ASN A 166 4.37 -31.37 -20.17
N LYS A 167 4.17 -30.42 -19.25
CA LYS A 167 4.27 -30.56 -17.78
C LYS A 167 3.68 -31.87 -17.25
N ASP A 168 2.40 -32.10 -17.50
CA ASP A 168 1.66 -33.21 -16.89
C ASP A 168 2.19 -34.58 -17.36
N TYR A 169 2.52 -34.71 -18.64
CA TYR A 169 3.10 -35.94 -19.20
C TYR A 169 4.45 -36.26 -18.55
N LEU A 170 5.34 -35.27 -18.44
CA LEU A 170 6.67 -35.47 -17.86
C LEU A 170 6.60 -35.87 -16.39
N ILE A 171 5.72 -35.24 -15.61
CA ILE A 171 5.48 -35.61 -14.21
C ILE A 171 4.97 -37.05 -14.11
N ALA A 172 3.99 -37.44 -14.92
CA ALA A 172 3.42 -38.79 -14.90
C ALA A 172 4.45 -39.87 -15.23
N ARG A 173 5.24 -39.69 -16.30
CA ARG A 173 6.30 -40.64 -16.69
C ARG A 173 7.40 -40.74 -15.63
N LYS A 174 7.76 -39.62 -15.00
CA LYS A 174 8.75 -39.60 -13.93
C LYS A 174 8.24 -40.29 -12.67
N ALA A 175 6.98 -40.07 -12.30
CA ALA A 175 6.31 -40.73 -11.17
C ALA A 175 6.24 -42.25 -11.34
N GLU A 176 5.88 -42.74 -12.53
CA GLU A 176 5.92 -44.16 -12.86
C GLU A 176 7.33 -44.74 -12.68
N SER A 177 8.34 -44.10 -13.28
CA SER A 177 9.72 -44.57 -13.20
C SER A 177 10.20 -44.69 -11.75
N ILE A 178 9.89 -43.71 -10.91
CA ILE A 178 10.32 -43.71 -9.50
C ILE A 178 9.59 -44.77 -8.69
N LEU A 179 8.27 -44.92 -8.89
CA LEU A 179 7.49 -45.93 -8.17
C LEU A 179 7.96 -47.35 -8.50
N LEU A 180 8.27 -47.63 -9.76
CA LEU A 180 8.79 -48.93 -10.17
C LEU A 180 10.18 -49.19 -9.57
N LEU A 181 11.08 -48.20 -9.59
CA LEU A 181 12.41 -48.31 -8.98
C LEU A 181 12.35 -48.53 -7.46
N ASP A 182 11.45 -47.85 -6.75
CA ASP A 182 11.28 -48.03 -5.31
C ASP A 182 10.78 -49.45 -4.99
N ARG A 183 9.87 -49.99 -5.81
CA ARG A 183 9.38 -51.37 -5.66
C ARG A 183 10.45 -52.42 -5.99
N GLU A 184 11.29 -52.18 -6.98
CA GLU A 184 12.45 -53.05 -7.28
C GLU A 184 13.42 -53.14 -6.10
N LYS A 185 13.54 -52.07 -5.31
CA LYS A 185 14.32 -52.04 -4.06
C LYS A 185 13.62 -52.72 -2.87
N GLY A 186 12.39 -53.21 -3.06
CA GLY A 186 11.59 -53.87 -2.03
C GLY A 186 10.74 -52.92 -1.19
N TYR A 187 10.61 -51.64 -1.55
CA TYR A 187 9.79 -50.71 -0.81
C TYR A 187 8.30 -50.82 -1.16
N GLU A 188 7.45 -50.73 -0.15
CA GLU A 188 5.99 -50.73 -0.28
C GLU A 188 5.48 -49.29 -0.44
N HIS A 189 5.97 -48.62 -1.47
CA HIS A 189 5.59 -47.24 -1.79
C HIS A 189 4.35 -47.18 -2.68
N PHE A 190 3.57 -46.12 -2.49
CA PHE A 190 2.40 -45.77 -3.28
C PHE A 190 2.48 -44.32 -3.73
N LEU A 191 1.82 -44.05 -4.87
CA LEU A 191 1.78 -42.74 -5.51
C LEU A 191 0.53 -41.95 -5.08
N MET A 192 0.70 -40.65 -4.88
CA MET A 192 -0.39 -39.69 -4.83
C MET A 192 -0.19 -38.64 -5.91
N VAL A 193 -1.18 -38.51 -6.78
CA VAL A 193 -1.23 -37.46 -7.81
C VAL A 193 -2.12 -36.35 -7.32
N ARG A 194 -1.61 -35.12 -7.37
CA ARG A 194 -2.31 -33.94 -6.88
C ARG A 194 -2.81 -33.06 -8.01
N ALA A 195 -4.09 -32.70 -7.95
CA ALA A 195 -4.75 -31.76 -8.86
C ALA A 195 -5.40 -30.60 -8.11
N ASN A 196 -5.54 -29.44 -8.77
CA ASN A 196 -6.22 -28.26 -8.19
C ASN A 196 -7.75 -28.32 -8.25
N SER A 197 -8.33 -29.14 -9.13
CA SER A 197 -9.77 -29.17 -9.40
C SER A 197 -10.25 -30.53 -9.85
N LYS A 198 -11.57 -30.76 -9.73
CA LYS A 198 -12.22 -32.02 -10.12
C LYS A 198 -12.05 -32.36 -11.59
N ASN A 199 -12.09 -31.34 -12.44
CA ASN A 199 -11.88 -31.51 -13.88
C ASN A 199 -10.43 -31.92 -14.16
N ARG A 200 -9.46 -31.21 -13.57
CA ARG A 200 -8.03 -31.57 -13.69
C ARG A 200 -7.75 -32.98 -13.17
N ALA A 201 -8.30 -33.37 -12.03
CA ALA A 201 -8.09 -34.73 -11.52
C ALA A 201 -8.64 -35.80 -12.46
N LYS A 202 -9.73 -35.52 -13.17
CA LYS A 202 -10.28 -36.44 -14.19
C LYS A 202 -9.38 -36.51 -15.42
N GLU A 203 -8.89 -35.37 -15.90
CA GLU A 203 -7.92 -35.32 -17.00
C GLU A 203 -6.63 -36.08 -16.65
N LEU A 204 -6.15 -35.96 -15.41
CA LEU A 204 -4.99 -36.71 -14.92
C LEU A 204 -5.30 -38.21 -14.78
N GLU A 205 -6.51 -38.59 -14.37
CA GLU A 205 -6.93 -39.99 -14.34
C GLU A 205 -6.88 -40.62 -15.74
N ASP A 206 -7.36 -39.91 -16.75
CA ASP A 206 -7.30 -40.36 -18.14
C ASP A 206 -5.84 -40.39 -18.65
N LEU A 207 -5.03 -39.37 -18.33
CA LEU A 207 -3.61 -39.29 -18.70
C LEU A 207 -2.77 -40.42 -18.11
N TYR A 208 -2.86 -40.66 -16.80
CA TYR A 208 -2.10 -41.73 -16.16
C TYR A 208 -2.52 -43.10 -16.72
N LYS A 209 -3.81 -43.28 -17.03
CA LYS A 209 -4.32 -44.50 -17.64
C LYS A 209 -3.83 -44.72 -19.08
N SER A 210 -3.65 -43.65 -19.88
CA SER A 210 -3.18 -43.78 -21.27
C SER A 210 -1.66 -43.83 -21.38
N GLU A 211 -0.94 -43.08 -20.55
CA GLU A 211 0.51 -42.85 -20.70
C GLU A 211 1.39 -43.63 -19.71
N THR A 212 0.80 -44.32 -18.73
CA THR A 212 1.51 -45.12 -17.73
C THR A 212 0.88 -46.51 -17.57
N LYS A 213 1.61 -47.41 -16.92
CA LYS A 213 1.17 -48.76 -16.51
C LYS A 213 0.56 -48.77 -15.10
N LEU A 214 0.41 -47.59 -14.47
CA LEU A 214 -0.06 -47.49 -13.10
C LEU A 214 -1.59 -47.57 -13.02
N ASN A 215 -2.08 -48.31 -12.03
CA ASN A 215 -3.50 -48.37 -11.69
C ASN A 215 -3.82 -47.36 -10.59
N LEU A 216 -4.24 -46.17 -11.00
CA LEU A 216 -4.64 -45.09 -10.08
C LEU A 216 -6.15 -44.87 -10.14
N LYS A 217 -6.75 -44.53 -9.01
CA LYS A 217 -8.15 -44.09 -8.95
C LYS A 217 -8.28 -42.69 -8.36
N ARG A 218 -9.19 -41.92 -8.94
CA ARG A 218 -9.52 -40.59 -8.45
C ARG A 218 -10.39 -40.62 -7.20
N ILE A 219 -10.12 -39.72 -6.26
CA ILE A 219 -10.93 -39.46 -5.07
C ILE A 219 -11.19 -37.96 -4.96
N ASP A 220 -12.46 -37.57 -4.88
CA ASP A 220 -12.86 -36.17 -4.70
C ASP A 220 -14.17 -36.07 -3.90
N SER A 221 -14.50 -34.85 -3.44
CA SER A 221 -15.66 -34.58 -2.58
C SER A 221 -17.04 -34.84 -3.20
N SER A 222 -17.15 -35.13 -4.50
CA SER A 222 -18.41 -35.56 -5.13
C SER A 222 -18.69 -37.06 -4.98
N MET A 223 -17.70 -37.85 -4.56
CA MET A 223 -17.88 -39.30 -4.40
C MET A 223 -18.60 -39.63 -3.09
N ASP A 224 -19.49 -40.62 -3.14
CA ASP A 224 -20.11 -41.15 -1.92
C ASP A 224 -19.07 -41.80 -1.01
N SER A 225 -19.27 -41.63 0.30
CA SER A 225 -18.42 -42.16 1.36
C SER A 225 -18.13 -43.66 1.21
N LYS A 226 -19.13 -44.47 0.83
CA LYS A 226 -18.94 -45.91 0.61
C LYS A 226 -17.92 -46.20 -0.49
N LYS A 227 -17.94 -45.41 -1.56
CA LYS A 227 -17.02 -45.56 -2.69
C LYS A 227 -15.61 -45.10 -2.33
N VAL A 228 -15.48 -44.04 -1.52
CA VAL A 228 -14.18 -43.61 -0.99
C VAL A 228 -13.57 -44.69 -0.10
N TYR A 229 -14.34 -45.31 0.80
CA TYR A 229 -13.86 -46.44 1.60
C TYR A 229 -13.42 -47.63 0.74
N GLN A 230 -14.20 -47.96 -0.29
CA GLN A 230 -13.82 -49.03 -1.22
C GLN A 230 -12.47 -48.75 -1.90
N ILE A 231 -12.23 -47.54 -2.41
CA ILE A 231 -10.96 -47.19 -3.06
C ILE A 231 -9.81 -47.22 -2.04
N ILE A 232 -10.05 -46.77 -0.80
CA ILE A 232 -9.06 -46.86 0.29
C ILE A 232 -8.73 -48.32 0.61
N ASP A 233 -9.71 -49.20 0.65
CA ASP A 233 -9.52 -50.63 0.90
C ASP A 233 -8.75 -51.30 -0.25
N GLU A 234 -9.06 -50.95 -1.51
CA GLU A 234 -8.31 -51.40 -2.69
C GLU A 234 -6.84 -50.89 -2.68
N LEU A 235 -6.61 -49.67 -2.18
CA LEU A 235 -5.25 -49.13 -1.98
C LEU A 235 -4.50 -49.92 -0.89
N ARG A 236 -5.17 -50.23 0.24
CA ARG A 236 -4.60 -51.02 1.33
C ARG A 236 -4.36 -52.48 0.97
N SER A 237 -5.20 -53.06 0.11
CA SER A 237 -5.05 -54.44 -0.41
C SER A 237 -4.01 -54.56 -1.52
N LYS A 238 -3.35 -53.45 -1.89
CA LYS A 238 -2.33 -53.37 -2.95
C LYS A 238 -2.87 -53.61 -4.37
N GLU A 239 -4.17 -53.42 -4.58
CA GLU A 239 -4.80 -53.49 -5.92
C GLU A 239 -4.60 -52.21 -6.73
N LEU A 240 -4.32 -51.09 -6.06
CA LEU A 240 -4.01 -49.80 -6.66
C LEU A 240 -2.55 -49.44 -6.41
N ASP A 241 -1.94 -48.77 -7.39
CA ASP A 241 -0.59 -48.22 -7.28
C ASP A 241 -0.57 -46.87 -6.56
N GLY A 242 -1.74 -46.26 -6.43
CA GLY A 242 -1.88 -44.93 -5.89
C GLY A 242 -3.24 -44.31 -6.18
N ILE A 243 -3.34 -43.02 -5.90
CA ILE A 243 -4.60 -42.27 -5.94
C ILE A 243 -4.41 -40.90 -6.55
N ILE A 244 -5.48 -40.34 -7.12
CA ILE A 244 -5.52 -38.99 -7.67
C ILE A 244 -6.49 -38.16 -6.84
N CYS A 245 -6.05 -37.07 -6.24
CA CYS A 245 -6.86 -36.30 -5.30
C CYS A 245 -6.98 -34.82 -5.68
N VAL A 246 -8.17 -34.28 -5.44
CA VAL A 246 -8.44 -32.83 -5.47
C VAL A 246 -8.47 -32.34 -4.04
N ASN A 247 -7.51 -31.49 -3.68
CA ASN A 247 -7.15 -31.25 -2.28
C ASN A 247 -6.72 -32.55 -1.56
N MET A 248 -6.33 -32.46 -0.29
CA MET A 248 -5.96 -33.69 0.43
C MET A 248 -7.17 -34.62 0.51
N LEU A 249 -6.93 -35.95 0.44
CA LEU A 249 -7.88 -36.90 1.00
C LEU A 249 -8.30 -36.38 2.36
N GLY A 250 -9.61 -36.29 2.61
CA GLY A 250 -10.19 -35.51 3.70
C GLY A 250 -9.35 -35.57 4.98
N GLU A 251 -9.21 -34.42 5.64
CA GLU A 251 -8.47 -34.29 6.90
C GLU A 251 -8.67 -35.54 7.75
N GLY A 252 -7.57 -36.24 8.04
CA GLY A 252 -7.56 -37.49 8.80
C GLY A 252 -7.19 -38.76 8.04
N PHE A 253 -7.04 -38.75 6.71
CA PHE A 253 -6.52 -39.93 6.03
C PHE A 253 -5.00 -40.10 6.28
N ASP A 254 -4.65 -41.13 7.04
CA ASP A 254 -3.26 -41.48 7.35
C ASP A 254 -2.88 -42.79 6.64
N PHE A 255 -1.97 -42.71 5.68
CA PHE A 255 -1.43 -43.86 4.96
C PHE A 255 0.06 -43.63 4.69
N PRO A 256 0.95 -44.00 5.63
CA PRO A 256 2.37 -43.64 5.59
C PRO A 256 3.13 -44.23 4.39
N ASN A 257 2.59 -45.27 3.76
CA ASN A 257 3.10 -45.87 2.54
C ASN A 257 2.95 -44.96 1.30
N LEU A 258 2.17 -43.85 1.38
CA LEU A 258 2.23 -42.78 0.37
C LEU A 258 3.55 -42.04 0.50
N LYS A 259 4.52 -42.48 -0.30
CA LYS A 259 5.89 -41.94 -0.30
C LYS A 259 6.27 -41.23 -1.57
N ILE A 260 5.44 -41.29 -2.61
CA ILE A 260 5.69 -40.59 -3.87
C ILE A 260 4.54 -39.62 -4.12
N ALA A 261 4.86 -38.35 -4.25
CA ALA A 261 3.92 -37.26 -4.49
C ALA A 261 4.20 -36.64 -5.87
N ALA A 262 3.26 -36.79 -6.81
CA ALA A 262 3.30 -36.12 -8.11
C ALA A 262 2.46 -34.83 -8.05
N ILE A 263 3.15 -33.68 -8.07
CA ILE A 263 2.54 -32.36 -7.91
C ILE A 263 2.38 -31.70 -9.28
N HIS A 264 1.21 -31.93 -9.89
CA HIS A 264 0.84 -31.25 -11.13
C HIS A 264 0.40 -29.81 -10.85
N ASP A 265 -0.30 -29.60 -9.74
CA ASP A 265 -0.70 -28.28 -9.26
C ASP A 265 -0.22 -28.04 -7.82
N PRO A 266 0.71 -27.10 -7.58
CA PRO A 266 1.19 -26.79 -6.23
C PRO A 266 0.14 -26.06 -5.38
N HIS A 267 0.27 -26.19 -4.06
CA HIS A 267 -0.56 -25.41 -3.14
C HIS A 267 -0.08 -23.97 -3.07
N LYS A 268 -1.01 -23.02 -3.07
CA LYS A 268 -0.69 -21.61 -2.81
C LYS A 268 -0.49 -21.29 -1.31
N SER A 269 -1.01 -22.14 -0.43
CA SER A 269 -1.04 -21.96 1.03
C SER A 269 0.05 -22.78 1.72
N LEU A 270 0.81 -22.16 2.62
CA LEU A 270 1.80 -22.84 3.46
C LEU A 270 1.13 -23.89 4.35
N ALA A 271 -0.04 -23.59 4.94
CA ALA A 271 -0.73 -24.49 5.85
C ALA A 271 -1.05 -25.83 5.19
N ASN A 272 -1.67 -25.77 4.00
CA ASN A 272 -2.03 -26.98 3.26
C ASN A 272 -0.79 -27.76 2.77
N THR A 273 0.30 -27.05 2.50
CA THR A 273 1.58 -27.66 2.12
C THR A 273 2.20 -28.39 3.30
N LEU A 274 2.24 -27.78 4.49
CA LEU A 274 2.75 -28.40 5.71
C LEU A 274 1.95 -29.62 6.12
N GLN A 275 0.61 -29.54 6.06
CA GLN A 275 -0.22 -30.71 6.33
C GLN A 275 0.02 -31.85 5.33
N PHE A 276 0.24 -31.50 4.06
CA PHE A 276 0.56 -32.47 3.02
C PHE A 276 1.92 -33.13 3.30
N ILE A 277 2.96 -32.34 3.51
CA ILE A 277 4.32 -32.79 3.83
C ILE A 277 4.34 -33.65 5.10
N GLY A 278 3.70 -33.19 6.17
CA GLY A 278 3.67 -33.90 7.44
C GLY A 278 2.91 -35.25 7.40
N ARG A 279 2.15 -35.53 6.33
CA ARG A 279 1.58 -36.87 6.08
C ARG A 279 2.57 -37.78 5.34
N PHE A 280 3.28 -37.25 4.35
CA PHE A 280 4.25 -38.00 3.53
C PHE A 280 5.55 -38.30 4.27
N ALA A 281 5.97 -37.39 5.16
CA ALA A 281 7.22 -37.51 5.89
C ALA A 281 7.18 -38.61 6.98
N ARG A 282 6.01 -39.10 7.39
CA ARG A 282 5.90 -40.05 8.52
C ARG A 282 6.66 -41.36 8.28
N THR A 283 7.34 -41.87 9.30
CA THR A 283 8.22 -43.06 9.22
C THR A 283 7.63 -44.32 9.87
N ASN A 284 6.34 -44.30 10.22
CA ASN A 284 5.68 -45.31 11.05
C ASN A 284 5.14 -46.54 10.29
N ALA A 285 5.54 -46.76 9.03
CA ALA A 285 5.24 -47.98 8.27
C ALA A 285 6.50 -48.83 8.06
N GLU A 286 6.31 -50.11 7.78
CA GLU A 286 7.39 -51.04 7.43
C GLU A 286 7.71 -50.94 5.93
N ASN A 287 8.95 -51.26 5.56
CA ASN A 287 9.42 -51.31 4.16
C ASN A 287 9.19 -50.00 3.38
N ILE A 288 9.45 -48.85 4.00
CA ILE A 288 9.38 -47.52 3.36
C ILE A 288 10.75 -46.81 3.42
N ASP A 289 10.93 -45.81 2.58
CA ASP A 289 12.12 -44.96 2.42
C ASP A 289 11.74 -43.48 2.32
N VAL A 290 12.72 -42.62 2.03
CA VAL A 290 12.60 -41.16 1.84
C VAL A 290 11.40 -40.83 0.92
N ALA A 291 10.61 -39.85 1.36
CA ALA A 291 9.46 -39.37 0.60
C ALA A 291 9.91 -38.51 -0.58
N LYS A 292 9.37 -38.76 -1.78
CA LYS A 292 9.81 -38.17 -3.04
C LYS A 292 8.72 -37.27 -3.61
N PHE A 293 9.06 -35.99 -3.84
CA PHE A 293 8.14 -34.97 -4.35
C PHE A 293 8.58 -34.58 -5.75
N ILE A 294 7.72 -34.84 -6.74
CA ILE A 294 7.99 -34.64 -8.15
C ILE A 294 7.17 -33.44 -8.61
N ALA A 295 7.83 -32.37 -9.04
CA ALA A 295 7.17 -31.19 -9.59
C ALA A 295 8.04 -30.55 -10.68
N MET A 296 7.40 -29.81 -11.58
CA MET A 296 8.12 -29.00 -12.56
C MET A 296 8.74 -27.76 -11.89
N ASN A 297 9.95 -27.43 -12.31
CA ASN A 297 10.69 -26.26 -11.82
C ASN A 297 10.27 -25.03 -12.65
N ASP A 298 9.08 -24.51 -12.38
CA ASP A 298 8.48 -23.37 -13.07
C ASP A 298 8.03 -22.27 -12.10
N GLU A 299 7.62 -21.13 -12.65
CA GLU A 299 7.11 -19.97 -11.89
C GLU A 299 5.82 -20.27 -11.12
N GLU A 300 5.17 -21.42 -11.34
CA GLU A 300 3.98 -21.82 -10.59
C GLU A 300 4.34 -22.42 -9.22
N LEU A 301 5.60 -22.80 -8.99
CA LEU A 301 6.08 -23.38 -7.72
C LEU A 301 6.39 -22.29 -6.66
N VAL A 302 5.34 -21.55 -6.27
CA VAL A 302 5.40 -20.46 -5.29
C VAL A 302 4.51 -20.76 -4.09
N ILE A 303 5.06 -20.61 -2.88
CA ILE A 303 4.31 -20.69 -1.61
C ILE A 303 4.40 -19.35 -0.89
N GLU A 304 3.27 -18.72 -0.57
CA GLU A 304 3.20 -17.42 0.15
C GLU A 304 4.18 -16.34 -0.38
N ASN A 305 4.41 -16.30 -1.70
CA ASN A 305 5.34 -15.41 -2.42
C ASN A 305 6.85 -15.75 -2.30
N LYS A 306 7.22 -16.91 -1.75
CA LYS A 306 8.58 -17.45 -1.88
C LYS A 306 8.64 -18.46 -3.01
N GLU A 307 9.57 -18.22 -3.92
CA GLU A 307 9.88 -19.09 -5.04
C GLU A 307 10.75 -20.25 -4.56
N LEU A 308 10.19 -21.46 -4.54
CA LEU A 308 10.92 -22.64 -4.06
C LEU A 308 11.90 -23.20 -5.08
N TYR A 309 11.88 -22.66 -6.30
CA TYR A 309 12.67 -23.11 -7.45
C TYR A 309 14.04 -22.44 -7.58
N LYS A 310 14.30 -21.36 -6.82
CA LYS A 310 15.51 -20.51 -6.96
C LYS A 310 16.65 -20.84 -6.00
N SER A 311 16.45 -21.72 -5.03
CA SER A 311 17.42 -21.99 -3.98
C SER A 311 18.10 -23.36 -4.17
N ASP A 312 19.43 -23.39 -4.08
CA ASP A 312 20.23 -24.62 -3.91
C ASP A 312 19.96 -25.33 -2.55
N MET A 313 19.06 -24.77 -1.73
CA MET A 313 18.63 -25.32 -0.45
C MET A 313 17.75 -26.55 -0.63
N ILE A 314 17.91 -27.52 0.27
CA ILE A 314 17.08 -28.72 0.33
C ILE A 314 15.66 -28.26 0.68
N TRP A 315 14.67 -28.60 -0.16
CA TRP A 315 13.25 -28.22 -0.01
C TRP A 315 12.73 -28.34 1.44
N GLN A 316 13.20 -29.37 2.15
CA GLN A 316 12.98 -29.60 3.58
C GLN A 316 13.34 -28.40 4.48
N GLU A 317 14.52 -27.80 4.32
CA GLU A 317 14.97 -26.67 5.13
C GLU A 317 14.08 -25.45 4.93
N ILE A 318 13.70 -25.18 3.68
CA ILE A 318 12.81 -24.06 3.34
C ILE A 318 11.46 -24.21 4.03
N ILE A 319 10.91 -25.43 4.06
CA ILE A 319 9.63 -25.73 4.70
C ILE A 319 9.72 -25.56 6.21
N ILE A 320 10.80 -26.05 6.83
CA ILE A 320 11.07 -25.88 8.27
C ILE A 320 11.11 -24.39 8.59
N ASP A 321 11.94 -23.62 7.86
CA ASP A 321 12.10 -22.20 8.06
C ASP A 321 10.78 -21.44 7.86
N LEU A 322 10.03 -21.74 6.81
CA LEU A 322 8.73 -21.10 6.55
C LEU A 322 7.73 -21.37 7.68
N SER A 323 7.64 -22.63 8.12
CA SER A 323 6.72 -23.02 9.19
C SER A 323 7.07 -22.37 10.51
N GLU A 324 8.32 -22.49 10.94
CA GLU A 324 8.78 -22.01 12.24
C GLU A 324 8.74 -20.49 12.30
N ASN A 325 9.19 -19.79 11.24
CA ASN A 325 9.08 -18.33 11.19
C ASN A 325 7.63 -17.86 11.23
N LYS A 326 6.69 -18.56 10.59
CA LYS A 326 5.27 -18.20 10.61
C LYS A 326 4.68 -18.35 12.01
N ILE A 327 4.96 -19.47 12.68
CA ILE A 327 4.50 -19.74 14.04
C ILE A 327 5.09 -18.72 15.02
N ASN A 328 6.40 -18.50 14.95
CA ASN A 328 7.09 -17.52 15.78
C ASN A 328 6.52 -16.11 15.58
N LYS A 329 6.25 -15.71 14.32
CA LYS A 329 5.62 -14.41 14.04
C LYS A 329 4.23 -14.29 14.67
N GLU A 330 3.38 -15.32 14.57
CA GLU A 330 2.07 -15.30 15.22
C GLU A 330 2.14 -15.27 16.75
N GLU A 331 3.07 -16.01 17.35
CA GLU A 331 3.30 -15.96 18.80
C GLU A 331 3.77 -14.57 19.23
N MET A 332 4.73 -13.98 18.51
CA MET A 332 5.24 -12.63 18.77
C MET A 332 4.17 -11.55 18.57
N ASP A 333 3.31 -11.69 17.56
CA ASP A 333 2.18 -10.77 17.33
C ASP A 333 1.18 -10.85 18.49
N LYS A 334 0.93 -12.06 18.99
CA LYS A 334 0.01 -12.27 20.10
C LYS A 334 0.53 -11.71 21.41
N VAL A 335 1.78 -11.99 21.76
CA VAL A 335 2.43 -11.44 22.96
C VAL A 335 2.36 -9.91 22.93
N TYR A 336 2.67 -9.30 21.80
CA TYR A 336 2.57 -7.86 21.61
C TYR A 336 1.15 -7.29 21.84
N ILE A 337 0.11 -8.02 21.41
CA ILE A 337 -1.28 -7.60 21.68
C ILE A 337 -1.66 -7.80 23.15
N ASP A 338 -1.15 -8.85 23.80
CA ASP A 338 -1.41 -9.13 25.22
C ASP A 338 -0.73 -8.12 26.17
N GLU A 339 0.26 -7.35 25.69
CA GLU A 339 0.88 -6.22 26.41
C GLU A 339 -0.05 -5.00 26.57
N TYR A 340 -1.10 -4.89 25.74
CA TYR A 340 -2.04 -3.77 25.85
C TYR A 340 -2.95 -3.91 27.07
N SER A 341 -3.08 -2.82 27.82
CA SER A 341 -3.98 -2.71 28.97
C SER A 341 -5.06 -1.66 28.73
N ILE A 342 -6.23 -1.83 29.35
CA ILE A 342 -7.29 -0.81 29.29
C ILE A 342 -7.00 0.26 30.34
N ASP A 343 -7.10 1.54 29.96
CA ASP A 343 -7.04 2.61 30.96
C ASP A 343 -8.30 2.59 31.84
N ASN A 344 -8.14 2.17 33.10
CA ASN A 344 -9.24 1.99 34.05
C ASN A 344 -9.94 3.31 34.47
N LYS A 345 -9.48 4.47 33.99
CA LYS A 345 -10.04 5.79 34.34
C LYS A 345 -11.29 6.18 33.54
N ASP A 346 -11.50 5.62 32.35
CA ASP A 346 -12.69 5.87 31.53
C ASP A 346 -13.45 4.55 31.35
N GLN A 347 -14.49 4.33 32.16
CA GLN A 347 -15.34 3.13 32.11
C GLN A 347 -16.09 3.08 30.78
N ILE A 348 -15.67 2.18 29.88
CA ILE A 348 -16.46 1.82 28.70
C ILE A 348 -16.48 0.29 28.57
N ASP A 349 -17.66 -0.21 28.24
CA ASP A 349 -18.16 -1.59 28.29
C ASP A 349 -17.10 -2.70 28.01
N SER A 350 -16.76 -3.46 29.06
CA SER A 350 -15.78 -4.57 29.02
C SER A 350 -16.27 -5.79 28.23
N ASP A 351 -17.53 -5.79 27.78
CA ASP A 351 -18.19 -6.98 27.23
C ASP A 351 -17.97 -7.19 25.72
N SER A 352 -17.19 -6.34 25.06
CA SER A 352 -16.87 -6.53 23.65
C SER A 352 -15.68 -7.48 23.47
N ASN A 353 -15.93 -8.59 22.78
CA ASN A 353 -14.93 -9.56 22.31
C ASN A 353 -13.94 -8.97 21.26
N LEU A 354 -13.66 -7.67 21.29
CA LEU A 354 -12.81 -6.99 20.33
C LEU A 354 -11.33 -7.30 20.63
N SER A 355 -10.69 -8.03 19.73
CA SER A 355 -9.26 -8.30 19.81
C SER A 355 -8.47 -7.40 18.86
N LEU A 356 -7.50 -6.66 19.39
CA LEU A 356 -6.61 -5.79 18.61
C LEU A 356 -5.82 -6.57 17.54
N HIS A 357 -5.59 -7.87 17.73
CA HIS A 357 -4.95 -8.74 16.74
C HIS A 357 -5.69 -8.78 15.39
N THR A 358 -7.00 -8.51 15.38
CA THR A 358 -7.82 -8.51 14.16
C THR A 358 -7.71 -7.21 13.36
N ILE A 359 -7.11 -6.16 13.93
CA ILE A 359 -6.95 -4.87 13.26
C ILE A 359 -5.99 -5.02 12.08
N ARG A 360 -6.40 -4.52 10.92
CA ARG A 360 -5.57 -4.40 9.73
C ARG A 360 -5.57 -2.96 9.28
N LEU A 361 -4.38 -2.37 9.24
CA LEU A 361 -4.17 -0.95 9.04
C LEU A 361 -3.69 -0.71 7.62
N ASN A 362 -4.31 0.22 6.91
CA ASN A 362 -3.65 0.79 5.73
C ASN A 362 -2.55 1.73 6.22
N CYS A 363 -1.31 1.51 5.81
CA CYS A 363 -0.16 2.28 6.28
C CYS A 363 -0.31 3.77 5.91
N HIS A 364 -0.75 4.58 6.87
CA HIS A 364 -0.75 6.03 6.78
C HIS A 364 -0.68 6.64 8.18
N ALA A 365 -0.02 7.78 8.30
CA ALA A 365 0.07 8.51 9.56
C ALA A 365 0.25 10.00 9.30
N LYS A 366 -0.32 10.80 10.20
CA LYS A 366 0.01 12.21 10.41
C LYS A 366 1.08 12.31 11.49
N LEU A 367 2.05 13.19 11.32
CA LEU A 367 3.23 13.27 12.17
C LEU A 367 3.37 14.66 12.76
N TYR A 368 3.72 14.70 14.03
CA TYR A 368 4.07 15.92 14.75
C TYR A 368 5.32 15.67 15.58
N LYS A 369 6.18 16.68 15.67
CA LYS A 369 7.24 16.69 16.68
C LYS A 369 6.65 17.20 17.98
N VAL A 370 6.77 16.45 19.08
CA VAL A 370 6.09 16.78 20.33
C VAL A 370 7.03 16.89 21.53
N VAL A 371 6.64 17.70 22.51
CA VAL A 371 7.31 17.81 23.81
C VAL A 371 6.33 17.45 24.91
N GLY A 372 6.79 16.63 25.86
CA GLY A 372 5.98 16.21 27.00
C GLY A 372 4.80 15.34 26.58
N PHE A 373 5.07 14.25 25.86
CA PHE A 373 4.06 13.22 25.55
C PHE A 373 3.41 12.70 26.83
N ASP A 374 2.09 12.57 26.82
CA ASP A 374 1.30 11.97 27.88
C ASP A 374 0.50 10.80 27.32
N ILE A 375 0.90 9.58 27.68
CA ILE A 375 0.20 8.36 27.25
C ILE A 375 -1.23 8.27 27.80
N HIS A 376 -1.54 8.99 28.88
CA HIS A 376 -2.87 9.07 29.47
C HIS A 376 -3.68 10.28 28.96
N GLY A 377 -3.22 10.91 27.86
CA GLY A 377 -3.99 11.92 27.14
C GLY A 377 -5.39 11.42 26.78
N LYS A 378 -6.38 12.32 26.83
CA LYS A 378 -7.77 11.96 26.53
C LYS A 378 -8.11 12.27 25.09
N PHE A 379 -8.66 11.31 24.37
CA PHE A 379 -9.21 11.61 23.04
C PHE A 379 -10.29 12.70 23.15
N PRO A 380 -10.33 13.68 22.24
CA PRO A 380 -11.35 14.71 22.22
C PRO A 380 -12.78 14.13 22.20
N GLU A 381 -13.75 14.83 22.81
CA GLU A 381 -15.13 14.34 22.93
C GLU A 381 -15.77 13.97 21.58
N PHE A 382 -15.45 14.71 20.52
CA PHE A 382 -15.97 14.45 19.17
C PHE A 382 -15.49 13.12 18.56
N CYS A 383 -14.39 12.52 19.08
CA CYS A 383 -13.95 11.19 18.66
C CYS A 383 -14.93 10.09 19.11
N ASN A 384 -15.75 10.37 20.13
CA ASN A 384 -16.82 9.50 20.63
C ASN A 384 -16.35 8.04 20.85
N ILE A 385 -15.31 7.88 21.66
CA ILE A 385 -14.68 6.58 21.92
C ILE A 385 -15.69 5.63 22.55
N SER A 386 -15.82 4.43 21.97
CA SER A 386 -16.71 3.35 22.40
C SER A 386 -15.95 2.08 22.81
N TYR A 387 -14.68 1.93 22.42
CA TYR A 387 -13.81 0.82 22.81
C TYR A 387 -12.38 1.32 23.05
N GLY A 388 -11.78 0.87 24.15
CA GLY A 388 -10.50 1.41 24.64
C GLY A 388 -10.68 2.69 25.46
N PRO A 389 -9.64 3.51 25.63
CA PRO A 389 -8.31 3.38 25.04
C PRO A 389 -7.52 2.18 25.58
N PHE A 390 -6.83 1.50 24.68
CA PHE A 390 -5.88 0.43 24.97
C PHE A 390 -4.46 1.01 24.93
N LEU A 391 -3.70 0.84 26.00
CA LEU A 391 -2.37 1.41 26.22
C LEU A 391 -1.31 0.31 26.18
N ASN A 392 -0.27 0.50 25.35
CA ASN A 392 0.99 -0.23 25.45
C ASN A 392 2.06 0.73 25.99
N HIS A 393 2.54 0.46 27.20
CA HIS A 393 3.53 1.29 27.88
C HIS A 393 4.96 1.04 27.40
N ASP A 394 5.24 -0.10 26.78
CA ASP A 394 6.58 -0.47 26.33
C ASP A 394 6.98 0.28 25.05
N ASP A 395 6.01 0.53 24.15
CA ASP A 395 6.23 1.24 22.88
C ASP A 395 5.49 2.58 22.76
N ASN A 396 4.86 3.06 23.85
CA ASN A 396 4.12 4.31 23.92
C ASN A 396 2.97 4.42 22.89
N THR A 397 2.19 3.34 22.73
CA THR A 397 1.08 3.30 21.77
C THR A 397 -0.27 3.29 22.46
N VAL A 398 -1.21 4.07 21.94
CA VAL A 398 -2.61 4.14 22.36
C VAL A 398 -3.51 3.80 21.18
N VAL A 399 -4.44 2.87 21.37
CA VAL A 399 -5.42 2.46 20.36
C VAL A 399 -6.84 2.68 20.91
N ALA A 400 -7.70 3.33 20.14
CA ALA A 400 -9.09 3.53 20.51
C ALA A 400 -10.03 3.43 19.30
N ILE A 401 -11.26 2.98 19.53
CA ILE A 401 -12.30 2.93 18.49
C ILE A 401 -13.48 3.77 18.95
N GLY A 402 -13.84 4.77 18.15
CA GLY A 402 -15.02 5.61 18.35
C GLY A 402 -16.14 5.33 17.37
N LYS A 403 -17.27 6.02 17.55
CA LYS A 403 -18.44 5.94 16.68
C LYS A 403 -18.73 7.27 16.00
N GLY A 404 -18.70 7.27 14.67
CA GLY A 404 -19.14 8.38 13.83
C GLY A 404 -20.63 8.25 13.49
N TYR A 405 -21.34 9.38 13.47
CA TYR A 405 -22.73 9.44 13.04
C TYR A 405 -22.87 10.46 11.91
N GLU A 406 -23.31 10.02 10.74
CA GLU A 406 -23.58 10.88 9.58
C GLU A 406 -24.98 10.64 9.02
N ASN A 407 -25.57 11.64 8.38
CA ASN A 407 -26.82 11.43 7.67
C ASN A 407 -26.54 10.61 6.40
N PRO A 408 -27.33 9.56 6.11
CA PRO A 408 -27.17 8.81 4.87
C PRO A 408 -27.27 9.74 3.66
N LYS A 409 -26.45 9.50 2.62
CA LYS A 409 -26.40 10.37 1.43
C LYS A 409 -27.75 10.57 0.72
N TRP A 410 -28.71 9.68 0.94
CA TRP A 410 -30.06 9.73 0.37
C TRP A 410 -31.12 10.35 1.31
N TYR A 411 -30.72 10.83 2.50
CA TYR A 411 -31.61 11.34 3.54
C TYR A 411 -31.22 12.74 4.00
N THR A 412 -32.19 13.65 4.04
CA THR A 412 -32.00 15.08 4.38
C THR A 412 -32.68 15.50 5.68
N GLY A 413 -33.22 14.57 6.46
CA GLY A 413 -33.75 14.84 7.80
C GLY A 413 -32.74 14.48 8.90
N ASP A 414 -33.13 14.62 10.17
CA ASP A 414 -32.25 14.37 11.32
C ASP A 414 -32.50 13.03 12.04
N ASN A 415 -33.55 12.29 11.64
CA ASN A 415 -34.01 11.10 12.38
C ASN A 415 -33.29 9.79 11.98
N VAL A 416 -32.51 9.80 10.90
CA VAL A 416 -31.79 8.62 10.40
C VAL A 416 -30.33 8.98 10.26
N LYS A 417 -29.47 8.24 10.97
CA LYS A 417 -28.02 8.38 10.91
C LYS A 417 -27.40 7.03 10.60
N ASP A 418 -26.45 7.02 9.67
CA ASP A 418 -25.52 5.93 9.49
C ASP A 418 -24.51 5.95 10.66
N GLU A 419 -24.26 4.78 11.23
CA GLU A 419 -23.26 4.58 12.28
C GLU A 419 -22.02 3.92 11.68
N GLU A 420 -20.86 4.55 11.84
CA GLU A 420 -19.57 4.03 11.42
C GLU A 420 -18.61 3.86 12.61
N ASN A 421 -17.75 2.84 12.56
CA ASN A 421 -16.71 2.63 13.56
C ASN A 421 -15.41 3.28 13.08
N LEU A 422 -14.88 4.20 13.88
CA LEU A 422 -13.71 5.01 13.57
C LEU A 422 -12.50 4.59 14.41
N LEU A 423 -11.43 4.16 13.75
CA LEU A 423 -10.18 3.76 14.42
C LEU A 423 -9.23 4.95 14.58
N TYR A 424 -8.72 5.12 15.80
CA TYR A 424 -7.70 6.09 16.17
C TYR A 424 -6.50 5.39 16.80
N ILE A 425 -5.30 5.73 16.35
CA ILE A 425 -4.05 5.26 16.97
C ILE A 425 -3.14 6.45 17.17
N VAL A 426 -2.57 6.54 18.37
CA VAL A 426 -1.51 7.49 18.73
C VAL A 426 -0.29 6.66 19.10
N HIS A 427 0.85 6.93 18.47
CA HIS A 427 2.10 6.24 18.77
C HIS A 427 3.23 7.26 18.92
N TYR A 428 4.00 7.17 20.01
CA TYR A 428 5.10 8.10 20.29
C TYR A 428 6.46 7.41 20.20
N GLN A 429 7.27 7.84 19.23
CA GLN A 429 8.65 7.38 19.10
C GLN A 429 9.57 8.27 19.94
N GLU A 430 10.05 7.76 21.07
CA GLU A 430 10.89 8.50 22.00
C GLU A 430 12.22 8.97 21.39
N GLN A 431 12.83 8.12 20.55
CA GLN A 431 14.13 8.39 19.92
C GLN A 431 14.14 9.67 19.08
N THR A 432 13.05 9.93 18.35
CA THR A 432 12.91 11.06 17.42
C THR A 432 11.97 12.15 17.94
N LYS A 433 11.25 11.87 19.04
CA LYS A 433 10.20 12.70 19.63
C LYS A 433 9.02 12.96 18.69
N ILE A 434 8.72 12.00 17.82
CA ILE A 434 7.59 12.09 16.88
C ILE A 434 6.36 11.43 17.49
N LEU A 435 5.22 12.11 17.40
CA LEU A 435 3.90 11.53 17.59
C LEU A 435 3.27 11.22 16.23
N TYR A 436 2.88 9.97 16.05
CA TYR A 436 2.13 9.47 14.90
C TYR A 436 0.67 9.39 15.26
N ILE A 437 -0.18 9.92 14.38
CA ILE A 437 -1.64 9.85 14.51
C ILE A 437 -2.20 9.15 13.28
N TYR A 438 -2.84 8.01 13.51
CA TYR A 438 -3.69 7.32 12.54
C TYR A 438 -5.13 7.73 12.81
N SER A 439 -5.86 8.14 11.76
CA SER A 439 -7.30 8.33 11.81
C SER A 439 -7.91 8.10 10.43
N GLN A 440 -9.07 7.42 10.40
CA GLN A 440 -9.86 7.27 9.18
C GLN A 440 -10.44 8.62 8.69
N VAL A 441 -10.69 9.56 9.61
CA VAL A 441 -11.15 10.91 9.28
C VAL A 441 -9.93 11.81 9.07
N LYS A 442 -9.68 12.17 7.82
CA LYS A 442 -8.46 12.90 7.41
C LYS A 442 -8.65 14.41 7.45
N SER A 443 -8.81 14.98 8.65
CA SER A 443 -8.98 16.43 8.86
C SER A 443 -7.81 17.01 9.68
N GLU A 444 -7.25 18.14 9.24
CA GLU A 444 -6.18 18.85 9.98
C GLU A 444 -6.61 19.22 11.39
N PHE A 445 -7.83 19.74 11.55
CA PHE A 445 -8.41 20.06 12.84
C PHE A 445 -8.43 18.85 13.80
N ILE A 446 -8.87 17.68 13.32
CA ILE A 446 -8.93 16.47 14.15
C ILE A 446 -7.54 16.06 14.61
N TYR A 447 -6.56 16.08 13.70
CA TYR A 447 -5.19 15.72 14.05
C TYR A 447 -4.60 16.68 15.09
N GLU A 448 -4.83 17.98 14.95
CA GLU A 448 -4.34 19.02 15.88
C GLU A 448 -4.95 18.87 17.28
N GLN A 449 -6.25 18.62 17.37
CA GLN A 449 -6.92 18.38 18.66
C GLN A 449 -6.45 17.09 19.35
N ILE A 450 -6.17 16.04 18.58
CA ILE A 450 -5.60 14.81 19.13
C ILE A 450 -4.18 15.07 19.64
N VAL A 451 -3.27 15.66 18.85
CA VAL A 451 -1.89 15.89 19.32
C VAL A 451 -1.84 16.80 20.55
N GLU A 452 -2.69 17.83 20.61
CA GLU A 452 -2.81 18.72 21.77
C GLU A 452 -3.22 17.97 23.04
N SER A 453 -4.09 16.96 22.91
CA SER A 453 -4.56 16.18 24.05
C SER A 453 -3.53 15.18 24.60
N PHE A 454 -2.53 14.81 23.79
CA PHE A 454 -1.48 13.84 24.13
C PHE A 454 -0.09 14.47 24.29
N SER A 455 0.03 15.80 24.23
CA SER A 455 1.32 16.49 24.36
C SER A 455 1.20 17.88 24.99
N LYS A 456 2.29 18.40 25.56
CA LYS A 456 2.32 19.78 26.08
C LYS A 456 2.46 20.82 24.98
N SER A 457 3.18 20.49 23.92
CA SER A 457 3.36 21.34 22.74
C SER A 457 3.76 20.49 21.55
N TYR A 458 3.42 20.96 20.34
CA TYR A 458 3.72 20.25 19.10
C TYR A 458 4.14 21.19 17.98
N GLU A 459 4.88 20.65 17.01
CA GLU A 459 5.29 21.34 15.78
C GLU A 459 5.02 20.44 14.56
N LYS A 460 4.62 21.07 13.44
CA LYS A 460 4.53 20.40 12.14
C LYS A 460 5.94 20.06 11.63
N ILE A 461 6.08 18.92 10.96
CA ILE A 461 7.35 18.49 10.37
C ILE A 461 7.48 19.07 8.95
N PRO A 462 8.54 19.82 8.64
CA PRO A 462 8.73 20.44 7.33
C PRO A 462 9.04 19.42 6.23
N LYS A 463 8.69 19.75 4.98
CA LYS A 463 8.88 18.88 3.80
C LYS A 463 10.31 18.39 3.64
N HIS A 464 11.32 19.21 3.89
CA HIS A 464 12.71 18.75 3.73
C HIS A 464 13.08 17.59 4.67
N GLU A 465 12.49 17.54 5.87
CA GLU A 465 12.64 16.40 6.79
C GLU A 465 11.79 15.23 6.30
N MET A 466 10.52 15.48 5.93
CA MET A 466 9.61 14.46 5.39
C MET A 466 10.16 13.77 4.12
N HIS A 467 10.86 14.53 3.27
CA HIS A 467 11.48 14.05 2.03
C HIS A 467 12.46 12.89 2.28
N ARG A 468 13.11 12.86 3.46
CA ARG A 468 14.02 11.78 3.86
C ARG A 468 13.34 10.42 4.00
N VAL A 469 12.01 10.35 4.02
CA VAL A 469 11.27 9.08 3.89
C VAL A 469 11.63 8.34 2.58
N LEU A 470 12.12 9.04 1.57
CA LEU A 470 12.60 8.45 0.31
C LEU A 470 14.07 7.97 0.38
N GLY A 471 14.81 8.24 1.47
CA GLY A 471 16.21 7.85 1.61
C GLY A 471 16.40 6.32 1.66
N ASN A 472 17.58 5.84 1.30
CA ASN A 472 17.93 4.40 1.25
C ASN A 472 17.02 3.54 0.35
N LEU A 473 16.35 4.15 -0.63
CA LEU A 473 15.55 3.45 -1.63
C LEU A 473 16.23 3.52 -3.00
N ARG A 474 15.91 2.56 -3.87
CA ARG A 474 16.42 2.49 -5.25
C ARG A 474 15.29 2.20 -6.24
N GLU A 475 15.54 2.44 -7.53
CA GLU A 475 14.61 2.12 -8.63
C GLU A 475 13.22 2.75 -8.44
N PHE A 476 13.18 4.08 -8.42
CA PHE A 476 11.95 4.83 -8.20
C PHE A 476 11.07 4.86 -9.45
N GLU A 477 9.78 4.56 -9.25
CA GLU A 477 8.68 4.84 -10.18
C GLU A 477 7.73 5.82 -9.50
N ILE A 478 7.67 7.08 -9.96
CA ILE A 478 6.87 8.13 -9.30
C ILE A 478 5.50 8.20 -9.97
N PHE A 479 4.46 7.69 -9.30
CA PHE A 479 3.10 7.67 -9.87
C PHE A 479 2.37 8.98 -9.73
N ASN A 480 2.62 9.70 -8.64
CA ASN A 480 1.96 10.95 -8.33
C ASN A 480 2.97 11.93 -7.76
N SER A 481 2.98 13.14 -8.31
CA SER A 481 3.77 14.25 -7.81
C SER A 481 2.94 15.52 -7.83
N GLY A 482 2.86 16.17 -6.67
CA GLY A 482 2.41 17.54 -6.53
C GLY A 482 3.57 18.52 -6.68
N MET A 483 3.30 19.64 -7.31
CA MET A 483 4.27 20.68 -7.63
C MET A 483 3.67 22.04 -7.28
N GLN A 484 4.31 22.75 -6.36
CA GLN A 484 3.83 24.06 -5.92
C GLN A 484 4.38 25.14 -6.83
N ASN A 485 3.50 25.97 -7.40
CA ASN A 485 3.92 27.02 -8.33
C ASN A 485 4.55 28.19 -7.58
N ARG A 486 5.76 28.58 -7.98
CA ARG A 486 6.48 29.75 -7.45
C ARG A 486 6.15 31.03 -8.24
N PHE A 487 5.59 30.95 -9.44
CA PHE A 487 5.30 32.08 -10.34
C PHE A 487 3.81 32.19 -10.69
N ASN A 488 3.13 33.24 -10.21
CA ASN A 488 1.67 33.38 -10.31
C ASN A 488 1.19 34.11 -11.59
N GLU A 489 1.90 34.00 -12.72
CA GLU A 489 1.45 34.64 -13.97
C GLU A 489 0.28 33.89 -14.64
N SER A 490 0.07 32.61 -14.31
CA SER A 490 -0.89 31.72 -14.99
C SER A 490 -2.15 31.37 -14.18
N GLY A 491 -2.28 31.85 -12.94
CA GLY A 491 -3.39 31.51 -12.03
C GLY A 491 -3.37 30.08 -11.46
N GLU A 492 -2.35 29.27 -11.79
CA GLU A 492 -2.13 27.94 -11.23
C GLU A 492 -1.28 28.04 -9.95
N SER A 493 -1.84 27.79 -8.77
CA SER A 493 -1.07 27.77 -7.50
C SER A 493 -0.40 26.41 -7.23
N TYR A 494 -1.00 25.33 -7.72
CA TYR A 494 -0.54 23.96 -7.48
C TYR A 494 -0.86 23.07 -8.68
N ARG A 495 0.11 22.23 -9.08
CA ARG A 495 -0.04 21.24 -10.15
C ARG A 495 0.05 19.83 -9.57
N ILE A 496 -0.87 18.96 -9.96
CA ILE A 496 -0.82 17.54 -9.66
C ILE A 496 -0.62 16.77 -10.96
N SER A 497 0.39 15.92 -11.01
CA SER A 497 0.61 14.99 -12.11
C SER A 497 0.44 13.57 -11.61
N ALA A 498 -0.36 12.77 -12.33
CA ALA A 498 -0.59 11.35 -12.03
C ALA A 498 -0.44 10.50 -13.29
N GLY A 499 0.26 9.38 -13.19
CA GLY A 499 0.57 8.49 -14.30
C GLY A 499 1.38 7.26 -13.89
N SER A 500 1.91 6.50 -14.85
CA SER A 500 2.77 5.35 -14.57
C SER A 500 4.17 5.75 -14.07
N ASP A 501 4.73 6.83 -14.60
CA ASP A 501 5.91 7.52 -14.06
C ASP A 501 5.86 9.00 -14.50
N VAL A 502 5.52 9.89 -13.58
CA VAL A 502 5.38 11.33 -13.85
C VAL A 502 6.71 12.07 -13.80
N SER A 503 7.77 11.44 -13.28
CA SER A 503 9.08 12.08 -13.20
C SER A 503 9.60 12.44 -14.58
N GLN A 504 9.33 11.61 -15.60
CA GLN A 504 9.76 11.84 -16.99
C GLN A 504 9.24 13.16 -17.60
N ALA A 505 8.13 13.71 -17.07
CA ALA A 505 7.57 14.97 -17.52
C ALA A 505 8.20 16.20 -16.83
N ILE A 506 9.03 15.99 -15.80
CA ILE A 506 9.73 17.05 -15.09
C ILE A 506 11.04 17.33 -15.84
N ASP A 507 11.25 18.59 -16.20
CA ASP A 507 12.49 19.09 -16.80
C ASP A 507 13.07 20.24 -15.95
N PRO A 508 14.30 20.71 -16.23
CA PRO A 508 14.90 21.82 -15.49
C PRO A 508 14.06 23.12 -15.50
N SER A 509 13.28 23.37 -16.56
CA SER A 509 12.38 24.53 -16.61
C SER A 509 11.19 24.39 -15.66
N THR A 510 10.71 23.16 -15.46
CA THR A 510 9.71 22.82 -14.45
C THR A 510 10.28 23.04 -13.04
N GLY A 511 11.51 22.59 -12.78
CA GLY A 511 12.23 22.86 -11.52
C GLY A 511 12.43 24.34 -11.21
N ARG A 512 12.54 25.20 -12.24
CA ARG A 512 12.57 26.66 -12.07
C ARG A 512 11.22 27.22 -11.64
N LEU A 513 10.10 26.72 -12.17
CA LEU A 513 8.78 27.28 -11.90
C LEU A 513 8.14 26.70 -10.64
N TYR A 514 8.43 25.44 -10.33
CA TYR A 514 7.76 24.72 -9.26
C TYR A 514 8.74 24.28 -8.17
N SER A 515 8.21 24.01 -6.98
CA SER A 515 8.89 23.29 -5.91
C SER A 515 8.22 21.95 -5.66
N ALA A 516 8.97 21.01 -5.10
CA ALA A 516 8.43 19.71 -4.72
C ALA A 516 7.30 19.86 -3.70
N GLY A 517 6.12 19.32 -4.03
CA GLY A 517 4.95 19.26 -3.17
C GLY A 517 4.85 17.91 -2.48
N HIS A 518 3.86 17.11 -2.88
CA HIS A 518 3.72 15.73 -2.42
C HIS A 518 4.31 14.74 -3.42
N VAL A 519 4.68 13.55 -2.96
CA VAL A 519 5.15 12.45 -3.81
C VAL A 519 4.47 11.17 -3.37
N PHE A 520 4.09 10.34 -4.32
CA PHE A 520 3.78 8.94 -4.10
C PHE A 520 4.46 8.08 -5.16
N CYS A 521 5.27 7.12 -4.71
CA CYS A 521 6.12 6.33 -5.57
C CYS A 521 6.17 4.86 -5.14
N LYS A 522 6.65 4.04 -6.07
CA LYS A 522 7.15 2.70 -5.79
C LYS A 522 8.68 2.74 -5.86
N ALA A 523 9.32 1.96 -4.99
CA ALA A 523 10.76 1.81 -4.96
C ALA A 523 11.13 0.44 -4.36
N ILE A 524 12.42 0.09 -4.41
CA ILE A 524 12.96 -1.12 -3.79
C ILE A 524 13.69 -0.76 -2.49
N SER A 525 13.35 -1.45 -1.41
CA SER A 525 14.01 -1.42 -0.10
C SER A 525 14.46 -2.84 0.23
N GLU A 526 15.76 -3.07 0.47
CA GLU A 526 16.30 -4.39 0.88
C GLU A 526 15.76 -5.57 0.03
N GLU A 527 15.75 -5.38 -1.31
CA GLU A 527 15.23 -6.34 -2.31
C GLU A 527 13.71 -6.54 -2.37
N GLN A 528 12.94 -5.86 -1.51
CA GLN A 528 11.48 -5.85 -1.56
C GLN A 528 10.95 -4.59 -2.24
N GLN A 529 9.95 -4.78 -3.09
CA GLN A 529 9.22 -3.69 -3.69
C GLN A 529 8.24 -3.08 -2.67
N ILE A 530 8.36 -1.78 -2.43
CA ILE A 530 7.50 -1.03 -1.52
C ILE A 530 6.83 0.14 -2.24
N THR A 531 5.79 0.69 -1.60
CA THR A 531 5.24 2.00 -1.99
C THR A 531 5.37 2.95 -0.81
N ILE A 532 5.67 4.21 -1.09
CA ILE A 532 5.80 5.24 -0.05
C ILE A 532 5.45 6.60 -0.64
N GLY A 533 4.79 7.43 0.15
CA GLY A 533 4.53 8.81 -0.17
C GLY A 533 4.58 9.71 1.05
N TYR A 534 4.76 11.00 0.79
CA TYR A 534 4.71 12.05 1.80
C TYR A 534 4.10 13.33 1.22
N SER A 535 3.65 14.24 2.10
CA SER A 535 3.09 15.54 1.71
C SER A 535 3.49 16.68 2.63
N SER A 536 3.13 17.90 2.22
CA SER A 536 3.28 19.16 2.97
C SER A 536 2.63 19.14 4.34
N GLY A 537 1.55 18.39 4.49
CA GLY A 537 0.84 18.27 5.76
C GLY A 537 1.50 17.29 6.73
N SER A 538 2.81 17.08 6.72
CA SER A 538 3.49 16.13 7.62
C SER A 538 2.83 14.73 7.65
N LYS A 539 2.40 14.23 6.48
CA LYS A 539 1.77 12.91 6.33
C LYS A 539 2.71 11.98 5.58
N ILE A 540 2.69 10.70 5.96
CA ILE A 540 3.26 9.60 5.18
C ILE A 540 2.20 8.55 4.90
N TRP A 541 2.33 7.83 3.78
CA TRP A 541 1.44 6.72 3.46
C TRP A 541 2.09 5.69 2.52
N SER A 542 1.52 4.50 2.51
CA SER A 542 1.86 3.37 1.64
C SER A 542 0.58 2.63 1.25
N SER A 543 0.58 1.93 0.11
CA SER A 543 -0.51 1.02 -0.27
C SER A 543 -0.53 -0.28 0.53
N ALA A 544 0.43 -0.49 1.44
CA ALA A 544 0.52 -1.68 2.27
C ALA A 544 -0.60 -1.74 3.32
N TYR A 545 -1.04 -2.96 3.62
CA TYR A 545 -1.94 -3.28 4.72
C TYR A 545 -1.24 -4.23 5.70
N THR A 546 -1.12 -3.83 6.97
CA THR A 546 -0.33 -4.54 7.98
C THR A 546 -1.13 -4.82 9.25
N ASN A 547 -0.59 -5.65 10.15
CA ASN A 547 -1.10 -5.77 11.52
C ASN A 547 -0.63 -4.54 12.35
N LEU A 548 -1.09 -4.43 13.60
CA LEU A 548 -0.73 -3.31 14.48
C LEU A 548 0.79 -3.19 14.70
N LYS A 549 1.44 -4.30 15.06
CA LYS A 549 2.89 -4.35 15.33
C LYS A 549 3.75 -3.91 14.15
N ASP A 550 3.47 -4.45 12.97
CA ASP A 550 4.16 -4.13 11.71
C ASP A 550 3.90 -2.67 11.31
N PHE A 551 2.72 -2.11 11.61
CA PHE A 551 2.44 -0.68 11.41
C PHE A 551 3.27 0.21 12.32
N ILE A 552 3.38 -0.11 13.61
CA ILE A 552 4.23 0.64 14.55
C ILE A 552 5.71 0.56 14.13
N SER A 553 6.17 -0.63 13.75
CA SER A 553 7.53 -0.82 13.21
C SER A 553 7.76 0.01 11.93
N TRP A 554 6.74 0.13 11.06
CA TRP A 554 6.80 0.98 9.89
C TRP A 554 6.84 2.47 10.24
N CYS A 555 6.08 2.93 11.24
CA CYS A 555 6.17 4.30 11.77
C CYS A 555 7.59 4.60 12.27
N ASP A 556 8.12 3.73 13.13
CA ASP A 556 9.43 3.88 13.75
C ASP A 556 10.56 3.95 12.72
N TYR A 557 10.55 3.02 11.76
CA TYR A 557 11.52 2.99 10.67
C TYR A 557 11.53 4.29 9.87
N ASN A 558 10.36 4.83 9.52
CA ASN A 558 10.28 6.08 8.79
C ASN A 558 10.65 7.29 9.65
N GLY A 559 10.38 7.27 10.95
CA GLY A 559 10.79 8.33 11.88
C GLY A 559 12.30 8.49 11.96
N ALA A 560 13.02 7.36 12.07
CA ALA A 560 14.47 7.34 12.07
C ALA A 560 15.06 7.96 10.78
N LYS A 561 14.40 7.76 9.63
CA LYS A 561 14.80 8.38 8.36
C LYS A 561 14.55 9.89 8.35
N ILE A 562 13.35 10.32 8.75
CA ILE A 562 12.92 11.73 8.74
C ILE A 562 13.89 12.62 9.55
N PHE A 563 14.33 12.15 10.71
CA PHE A 563 15.21 12.92 11.60
C PHE A 563 16.71 12.61 11.46
N ASN A 564 17.11 11.80 10.49
CA ASN A 564 18.51 11.63 10.16
C ASN A 564 19.02 12.82 9.34
N SER A 565 19.70 13.77 9.99
CA SER A 565 20.22 14.98 9.37
C SER A 565 21.31 14.74 8.31
N GLU A 566 22.00 13.61 8.38
CA GLU A 566 23.05 13.21 7.43
C GLU A 566 22.48 12.52 6.18
N MET A 567 21.19 12.18 6.19
CA MET A 567 20.53 11.49 5.09
C MET A 567 20.37 12.39 3.87
N VAL A 568 21.03 12.02 2.78
CA VAL A 568 20.86 12.63 1.47
C VAL A 568 19.92 11.77 0.65
N VAL A 569 18.84 12.37 0.17
CA VAL A 569 17.89 11.71 -0.73
C VAL A 569 18.28 12.02 -2.16
N LYS A 570 18.29 10.98 -2.99
CA LYS A 570 18.44 11.12 -4.44
C LYS A 570 17.59 10.05 -5.11
N THR A 571 16.57 10.47 -5.84
CA THR A 571 15.70 9.50 -6.53
C THR A 571 16.37 8.95 -7.78
N ASN A 572 17.38 9.65 -8.32
CA ASN A 572 17.98 9.38 -9.63
C ASN A 572 16.93 9.39 -10.74
N THR A 573 15.91 10.22 -10.57
CA THR A 573 14.89 10.51 -11.58
C THR A 573 14.84 12.02 -11.80
N ASN A 574 14.15 12.45 -12.85
CA ASN A 574 13.93 13.86 -13.14
C ASN A 574 13.20 14.64 -12.02
N PHE A 575 12.62 13.95 -11.03
CA PHE A 575 12.09 14.59 -9.83
C PHE A 575 13.16 15.37 -9.05
N ASP A 576 14.43 14.95 -9.12
CA ASP A 576 15.55 15.63 -8.47
C ASP A 576 15.79 17.06 -9.00
N TYR A 577 15.15 17.46 -10.12
CA TYR A 577 15.15 18.85 -10.59
C TYR A 577 14.25 19.78 -9.76
N LEU A 578 13.29 19.25 -9.00
CA LEU A 578 12.39 20.06 -8.19
C LEU A 578 13.10 20.47 -6.88
N PRO A 579 13.24 21.78 -6.59
CA PRO A 579 13.81 22.21 -5.33
C PRO A 579 12.89 21.82 -4.16
N ILE A 580 13.49 21.25 -3.12
CA ILE A 580 12.81 20.88 -1.89
C ILE A 580 12.70 22.12 -0.97
N PRO A 581 11.49 22.51 -0.53
CA PRO A 581 11.31 23.63 0.41
C PRO A 581 12.04 23.40 1.73
N LYS A 582 12.70 24.44 2.25
CA LYS A 582 13.48 24.40 3.51
C LYS A 582 12.64 24.94 4.67
N ARG A 583 13.05 24.66 5.92
CA ARG A 583 12.46 25.32 7.10
C ARG A 583 12.74 26.82 7.05
N LEU A 584 11.75 27.60 7.45
CA LEU A 584 11.87 29.05 7.61
C LEU A 584 12.64 29.35 8.91
N ASP A 585 13.86 29.87 8.78
CA ASP A 585 14.68 30.26 9.94
C ASP A 585 14.44 31.72 10.37
N LYS A 586 14.09 32.59 9.42
CA LYS A 586 13.80 34.01 9.64
C LYS A 586 12.95 34.58 8.51
N TYR A 587 12.09 35.55 8.81
CA TYR A 587 11.39 36.30 7.76
C TYR A 587 12.34 37.26 7.01
N PRO A 588 12.39 37.21 5.67
CA PRO A 588 13.12 38.18 4.85
C PRO A 588 12.48 39.58 4.90
N LYS A 589 13.29 40.64 4.94
CA LYS A 589 12.79 42.03 4.97
C LYS A 589 12.17 42.50 3.65
N ASN A 590 12.39 41.77 2.57
CA ASN A 590 11.94 42.10 1.22
C ASN A 590 10.65 41.36 0.83
N ILE A 591 9.87 40.87 1.79
CA ILE A 591 8.51 40.40 1.53
C ILE A 591 7.68 41.62 1.10
N TYR A 592 6.98 41.49 -0.03
CA TYR A 592 6.19 42.59 -0.60
C TYR A 592 4.75 42.18 -0.90
N PHE A 593 4.41 40.90 -0.75
CA PHE A 593 3.12 40.35 -1.15
C PHE A 593 2.69 39.24 -0.18
N ALA A 594 1.42 39.24 0.18
CA ALA A 594 0.74 38.23 0.99
C ALA A 594 -0.54 37.82 0.26
N ASP A 595 -0.84 36.53 0.25
CA ASP A 595 -1.97 35.96 -0.47
C ASP A 595 -2.59 34.79 0.30
N LEU A 596 -3.85 34.48 0.00
CA LEU A 596 -4.54 33.34 0.59
C LEU A 596 -3.95 32.02 0.08
N SER A 597 -4.15 30.95 0.85
CA SER A 597 -3.76 29.60 0.42
C SER A 597 -4.60 29.14 -0.79
N GLY A 598 -4.07 28.24 -1.61
CA GLY A 598 -4.84 27.67 -2.72
C GLY A 598 -6.10 26.93 -2.26
N GLU A 599 -6.05 26.30 -1.08
CA GLU A 599 -7.18 25.65 -0.41
C GLU A 599 -8.30 26.64 -0.08
N SER A 600 -7.96 27.83 0.41
CA SER A 600 -8.92 28.90 0.71
C SER A 600 -9.67 29.40 -0.53
N TYR A 601 -9.04 29.33 -1.72
CA TYR A 601 -9.71 29.64 -3.00
C TYR A 601 -10.59 28.52 -3.52
N ASN A 602 -10.17 27.26 -3.34
CA ASN A 602 -10.91 26.10 -3.85
C ASN A 602 -12.20 25.85 -3.07
N ASN A 603 -12.20 26.13 -1.76
CA ASN A 603 -13.37 25.96 -0.90
C ASN A 603 -13.48 27.13 0.09
N PRO A 604 -13.99 28.29 -0.35
CA PRO A 604 -14.00 29.50 0.48
C PRO A 604 -15.03 29.39 1.61
N SER A 605 -14.54 29.39 2.85
CA SER A 605 -15.35 29.32 4.06
C SER A 605 -16.10 30.63 4.32
N LEU A 606 -17.26 30.53 4.97
CA LEU A 606 -18.06 31.70 5.37
C LEU A 606 -17.40 32.43 6.54
N VAL A 607 -17.49 33.75 6.54
CA VAL A 607 -16.90 34.63 7.54
C VAL A 607 -18.01 35.34 8.31
N TYR A 608 -17.85 35.42 9.62
CA TYR A 608 -18.82 35.98 10.58
C TYR A 608 -18.14 37.02 11.47
N TYR A 609 -18.92 37.99 11.93
CA TYR A 609 -18.49 38.90 12.99
C TYR A 609 -19.02 38.42 14.35
N LYS A 610 -18.13 38.28 15.33
CA LYS A 610 -18.42 37.68 16.64
C LYS A 610 -19.60 38.30 17.37
N ASN A 611 -19.83 39.61 17.22
CA ASN A 611 -20.88 40.33 17.96
C ASN A 611 -22.26 40.33 17.29
N ASN A 612 -22.40 39.86 16.03
CA ASN A 612 -23.66 40.03 15.29
C ASN A 612 -24.22 38.74 14.67
N GLU A 613 -23.52 37.60 14.76
CA GLU A 613 -23.83 36.28 14.15
C GLU A 613 -24.21 36.29 12.65
N ASN A 614 -24.19 37.46 12.01
CA ASN A 614 -24.48 37.63 10.60
C ASN A 614 -23.23 37.35 9.77
N GLU A 615 -23.46 36.70 8.63
CA GLU A 615 -22.47 36.50 7.59
C GLU A 615 -22.00 37.86 7.05
N ILE A 616 -20.69 38.09 7.12
CA ILE A 616 -20.04 39.31 6.61
C ILE A 616 -19.35 39.10 5.26
N GLY A 617 -19.20 37.85 4.80
CA GLY A 617 -18.71 37.49 3.48
C GLY A 617 -18.07 36.11 3.46
N ILE A 618 -17.20 35.86 2.49
CA ILE A 618 -16.37 34.65 2.41
C ILE A 618 -14.90 34.97 2.60
N VAL A 619 -14.07 33.98 2.93
CA VAL A 619 -12.63 34.17 3.21
C VAL A 619 -11.90 34.89 2.06
N THR A 620 -12.31 34.67 0.81
CA THR A 620 -11.71 35.32 -0.37
C THR A 620 -12.03 36.81 -0.50
N ASP A 621 -12.97 37.33 0.29
CA ASP A 621 -13.28 38.77 0.36
C ASP A 621 -12.37 39.53 1.33
N LEU A 622 -11.48 38.83 2.05
CA LEU A 622 -10.51 39.44 2.96
C LEU A 622 -9.43 40.19 2.15
N ASP A 623 -9.19 41.45 2.52
CA ASP A 623 -8.01 42.19 2.11
C ASP A 623 -6.90 41.99 3.14
N ILE A 624 -5.69 41.66 2.68
CA ILE A 624 -4.55 41.30 3.52
C ILE A 624 -3.43 42.28 3.25
N SER A 625 -3.05 43.02 4.29
CA SER A 625 -1.93 43.96 4.24
C SER A 625 -0.83 43.59 5.24
N ILE A 626 0.42 43.74 4.82
CA ILE A 626 1.59 43.51 5.67
C ILE A 626 1.90 44.81 6.42
N ILE A 627 1.84 44.77 7.75
CA ILE A 627 2.06 45.94 8.61
C ILE A 627 3.53 46.01 9.04
N LYS A 628 4.11 44.89 9.45
CA LYS A 628 5.47 44.83 10.00
C LYS A 628 6.12 43.49 9.75
N ILE A 629 7.41 43.51 9.42
CA ILE A 629 8.24 42.31 9.25
C ILE A 629 9.41 42.40 10.24
N GLU A 630 9.48 41.45 11.16
CA GLU A 630 10.59 41.24 12.09
C GLU A 630 11.31 39.92 11.73
N SER A 631 12.41 39.59 12.41
CA SER A 631 13.14 38.34 12.10
C SER A 631 12.34 37.08 12.42
N GLU A 632 11.54 37.11 13.49
CA GLU A 632 10.84 35.94 14.04
C GLU A 632 9.31 36.03 13.90
N LEU A 633 8.80 37.18 13.49
CA LEU A 633 7.37 37.48 13.46
C LEU A 633 7.03 38.35 12.24
N ILE A 634 5.88 38.07 11.61
CA ILE A 634 5.25 38.98 10.66
C ILE A 634 3.88 39.41 11.19
N THR A 635 3.60 40.71 11.12
CA THR A 635 2.31 41.30 11.50
C THR A 635 1.54 41.67 10.25
N ILE A 636 0.33 41.15 10.14
CA ILE A 636 -0.61 41.44 9.06
C ILE A 636 -1.89 42.07 9.62
N GLN A 637 -2.61 42.77 8.76
CA GLN A 637 -3.96 43.22 9.00
C GLN A 637 -4.87 42.58 7.97
N ALA A 638 -5.88 41.85 8.44
CA ALA A 638 -6.94 41.28 7.63
C ALA A 638 -8.19 42.16 7.79
N SER A 639 -8.76 42.61 6.68
CA SER A 639 -9.96 43.45 6.69
C SER A 639 -11.04 42.90 5.78
N ILE A 640 -12.30 43.04 6.21
CA ILE A 640 -13.48 42.70 5.42
C ILE A 640 -14.56 43.73 5.70
N ARG A 641 -14.98 44.45 4.66
CA ARG A 641 -15.89 45.61 4.77
C ARG A 641 -15.35 46.67 5.74
N GLU A 642 -16.01 46.88 6.88
CA GLU A 642 -15.60 47.83 7.93
C GLU A 642 -14.88 47.18 9.12
N TYR A 643 -14.70 45.86 9.10
CA TYR A 643 -14.08 45.10 10.19
C TYR A 643 -12.61 44.84 9.88
N GLU A 644 -11.75 45.05 10.86
CA GLU A 644 -10.30 44.85 10.74
C GLU A 644 -9.80 44.02 11.93
N GLN A 645 -8.91 43.06 11.67
CA GLN A 645 -8.26 42.28 12.71
C GLN A 645 -6.76 42.23 12.46
N THR A 646 -5.97 42.56 13.48
CA THR A 646 -4.51 42.43 13.44
C THR A 646 -4.12 41.02 13.87
N ILE A 647 -3.29 40.36 13.06
CA ILE A 647 -2.84 38.99 13.28
C ILE A 647 -1.33 38.94 13.14
N THR A 648 -0.69 38.16 14.00
CA THR A 648 0.75 37.92 13.99
C THR A 648 1.03 36.46 13.63
N CYS A 649 2.10 36.20 12.88
CA CYS A 649 2.51 34.85 12.49
C CYS A 649 3.97 34.62 12.86
N ASP A 650 4.24 33.52 13.56
CA ASP A 650 5.59 33.11 13.99
C ASP A 650 6.32 32.25 12.93
N LEU A 651 7.59 31.91 13.18
CA LEU A 651 8.37 31.03 12.30
C LEU A 651 7.79 29.60 12.16
N ASN A 652 6.90 29.20 13.06
CA ASN A 652 6.21 27.92 13.03
C ASN A 652 4.88 28.01 12.26
N GLY A 653 4.59 29.15 11.61
CA GLY A 653 3.38 29.35 10.83
C GLY A 653 2.12 29.41 11.70
N ASN A 654 2.27 29.62 13.02
CA ASN A 654 1.14 29.77 13.93
C ASN A 654 0.71 31.22 13.93
N TYR A 655 -0.57 31.44 13.65
CA TYR A 655 -1.18 32.76 13.66
C TYR A 655 -1.84 33.00 15.01
N GLN A 656 -1.63 34.19 15.56
CA GLN A 656 -2.19 34.63 16.83
C GLN A 656 -2.79 36.02 16.70
N SER A 657 -3.93 36.22 17.36
CA SER A 657 -4.65 37.49 17.49
C SER A 657 -4.81 37.84 18.97
N PHE A 658 -4.90 39.14 19.29
CA PHE A 658 -5.20 39.58 20.66
C PHE A 658 -6.68 39.35 20.99
N GLU A 659 -7.57 39.63 20.04
CA GLU A 659 -8.99 39.33 20.09
C GLU A 659 -9.45 38.76 18.74
N ASP A 660 -10.22 37.67 18.77
CA ASP A 660 -10.87 37.12 17.58
C ASP A 660 -12.23 37.79 17.38
N GLU A 661 -12.25 38.88 16.62
CA GLU A 661 -13.48 39.54 16.21
C GLU A 661 -14.08 38.92 14.94
N ILE A 662 -13.21 38.41 14.06
CA ILE A 662 -13.57 37.73 12.83
C ILE A 662 -13.51 36.23 13.05
N LEU A 663 -14.61 35.55 12.74
CA LEU A 663 -14.77 34.11 12.84
C LEU A 663 -14.95 33.51 11.44
N VAL A 664 -14.45 32.30 11.25
CA VAL A 664 -14.59 31.53 10.01
C VAL A 664 -15.31 30.22 10.31
N PHE A 665 -16.30 29.86 9.50
CA PHE A 665 -17.02 28.60 9.65
C PHE A 665 -16.27 27.47 8.95
N GLU A 666 -15.69 26.57 9.74
CA GLU A 666 -14.84 25.49 9.26
C GLU A 666 -15.29 24.15 9.87
N GLY A 667 -15.44 23.13 9.02
CA GLY A 667 -15.92 21.81 9.42
C GLY A 667 -17.38 21.82 9.92
N ARG A 668 -17.58 22.09 11.22
CA ARG A 668 -18.90 22.09 11.89
C ARG A 668 -19.08 23.21 12.93
N GLN A 669 -18.15 24.17 13.00
CA GLN A 669 -18.17 25.23 14.01
C GLN A 669 -17.49 26.51 13.50
N ASN A 670 -17.74 27.62 14.20
CA ASN A 670 -17.01 28.87 14.01
C ASN A 670 -15.67 28.81 14.76
N ILE A 671 -14.57 29.05 14.05
CA ILE A 671 -13.22 29.17 14.60
C ILE A 671 -12.70 30.60 14.40
N GLY A 672 -11.71 31.02 15.20
CA GLY A 672 -11.07 32.33 15.01
C GLY A 672 -10.31 32.42 13.69
N LEU A 673 -10.22 33.62 13.10
CA LEU A 673 -9.48 33.84 11.85
C LEU A 673 -7.99 33.46 11.97
N ALA A 674 -7.37 33.68 13.13
CA ALA A 674 -6.00 33.25 13.40
C ALA A 674 -5.87 31.71 13.41
N THR A 675 -6.82 30.99 14.00
CA THR A 675 -6.88 29.52 13.94
C THR A 675 -7.03 29.01 12.51
N TYR A 676 -7.88 29.69 11.71
CA TYR A 676 -8.05 29.38 10.30
C TYR A 676 -6.75 29.54 9.51
N PHE A 677 -6.02 30.65 9.65
CA PHE A 677 -4.73 30.83 8.99
C PHE A 677 -3.64 29.88 9.50
N SER A 678 -3.71 29.42 10.75
CA SER A 678 -2.79 28.36 11.24
C SER A 678 -3.05 27.00 10.56
N SER A 679 -4.31 26.75 10.18
CA SER A 679 -4.71 25.56 9.40
C SER A 679 -4.40 25.73 7.90
N TYR A 680 -4.61 26.94 7.37
CA TYR A 680 -4.48 27.32 5.97
C TYR A 680 -3.57 28.55 5.83
N PRO A 681 -2.24 28.39 5.98
CA PRO A 681 -1.31 29.51 6.05
C PRO A 681 -1.25 30.33 4.77
N LEU A 682 -1.11 31.64 4.96
CA LEU A 682 -0.93 32.60 3.87
C LEU A 682 0.37 32.32 3.11
N THR A 683 0.38 32.73 1.85
CA THR A 683 1.55 32.69 0.99
C THR A 683 2.20 34.07 0.95
N PHE A 684 3.44 34.17 1.43
CA PHE A 684 4.24 35.39 1.32
C PHE A 684 5.24 35.29 0.18
N ARG A 685 5.48 36.40 -0.54
CA ARG A 685 6.50 36.46 -1.62
C ARG A 685 7.48 37.60 -1.41
N THR A 686 8.71 37.31 -1.81
CA THR A 686 9.86 38.21 -1.71
C THR A 686 10.27 38.70 -3.10
N THR A 687 10.97 39.84 -3.16
CA THR A 687 11.40 40.45 -4.45
C THR A 687 12.44 39.63 -5.22
N ASP A 688 13.00 38.58 -4.62
CA ASP A 688 13.97 37.64 -5.20
C ASP A 688 13.34 36.27 -5.49
N ASP A 689 12.03 36.22 -5.69
CA ASP A 689 11.24 35.04 -6.08
C ASP A 689 11.28 33.88 -5.06
N ALA A 690 11.63 34.16 -3.79
CA ALA A 690 11.37 33.22 -2.70
C ALA A 690 9.92 33.34 -2.21
N MET A 691 9.33 32.17 -1.96
CA MET A 691 7.97 32.00 -1.49
C MET A 691 7.97 31.35 -0.11
N ILE A 692 7.21 31.91 0.83
CA ILE A 692 7.08 31.42 2.20
C ILE A 692 5.64 30.99 2.41
N GLN A 693 5.43 29.79 2.96
CA GLN A 693 4.11 29.32 3.33
C GLN A 693 4.22 28.43 4.58
N GLY A 694 3.51 28.79 5.65
CA GLY A 694 3.62 28.12 6.94
C GLY A 694 5.06 28.15 7.46
N ILE A 695 5.63 26.97 7.73
CA ILE A 695 6.99 26.79 8.26
C ILE A 695 8.07 26.72 7.17
N GLU A 696 7.72 26.94 5.91
CA GLU A 696 8.59 26.62 4.78
C GLU A 696 8.94 27.84 3.94
N ILE A 697 10.18 27.85 3.46
CA ILE A 697 10.67 28.77 2.44
C ILE A 697 11.15 27.99 1.22
N SER A 698 10.62 28.37 0.06
CA SER A 698 10.99 27.82 -1.24
C SER A 698 11.79 28.87 -2.01
N VAL A 699 13.06 28.57 -2.26
CA VAL A 699 13.98 29.42 -3.03
C VAL A 699 14.23 28.76 -4.38
N GLY A 700 14.12 29.53 -5.46
CA GLY A 700 14.45 29.03 -6.79
C GLY A 700 15.93 28.80 -7.01
N ASP A 701 16.24 27.96 -7.99
CA ASP A 701 17.59 27.90 -8.56
C ASP A 701 17.70 28.96 -9.68
N PRO A 702 18.40 30.09 -9.46
CA PRO A 702 18.61 31.09 -10.50
C PRO A 702 19.50 30.59 -11.65
N GLU A 703 20.29 29.53 -11.44
CA GLU A 703 21.23 28.97 -12.43
C GLU A 703 20.61 27.87 -13.30
N ALA A 704 19.38 27.43 -13.02
CA ALA A 704 18.74 26.29 -13.69
C ALA A 704 18.44 26.50 -15.20
N ILE A 705 18.55 27.73 -15.73
CA ILE A 705 18.46 28.01 -17.18
C ILE A 705 19.68 28.78 -17.65
N VAL A 706 20.57 28.08 -18.34
CA VAL A 706 21.63 28.69 -19.14
C VAL A 706 21.01 29.08 -20.48
N PHE A 707 20.35 30.23 -20.57
CA PHE A 707 20.16 30.85 -21.90
C PHE A 707 21.56 31.24 -22.38
N SER A 708 22.17 30.36 -23.17
CA SER A 708 23.56 30.57 -23.60
C SER A 708 23.66 31.88 -24.35
N ASN A 709 24.57 32.75 -23.92
CA ASN A 709 24.89 33.99 -24.65
C ASN A 709 25.30 33.70 -26.11
N GLN A 710 25.71 32.46 -26.43
CA GLN A 710 26.00 32.02 -27.79
C GLN A 710 24.75 32.02 -28.70
N ASN A 711 23.54 31.94 -28.14
CA ASN A 711 22.29 32.01 -28.89
C ASN A 711 21.90 33.45 -29.24
N ILE A 712 22.56 34.46 -28.65
CA ILE A 712 22.33 35.88 -28.96
C ILE A 712 23.29 36.30 -30.08
N LYS A 713 22.75 36.50 -31.27
CA LYS A 713 23.51 37.06 -32.40
C LYS A 713 23.20 38.55 -32.53
N SER A 714 24.22 39.39 -32.32
CA SER A 714 24.09 40.83 -32.53
C SER A 714 24.18 41.17 -34.03
N ILE A 715 23.21 41.93 -34.53
CA ILE A 715 23.17 42.41 -35.93
C ILE A 715 23.35 43.94 -35.92
N PRO A 716 24.39 44.50 -36.57
CA PRO A 716 24.59 45.94 -36.68
C PRO A 716 23.65 46.56 -37.73
N TRP A 717 22.36 46.63 -37.41
CA TRP A 717 21.29 47.05 -38.32
C TRP A 717 21.56 48.42 -38.97
N LYS A 718 21.95 49.43 -38.18
CA LYS A 718 22.12 50.80 -38.70
C LYS A 718 23.49 51.00 -39.33
N GLU A 719 24.55 50.55 -38.66
CA GLU A 719 25.94 50.83 -38.98
C GLU A 719 26.40 50.08 -40.25
N LYS A 720 25.97 48.82 -40.42
CA LYS A 720 26.39 47.98 -41.54
C LYS A 720 25.38 47.97 -42.68
N TYR A 721 24.09 47.91 -42.36
CA TYR A 721 23.04 47.69 -43.36
C TYR A 721 22.21 48.94 -43.69
N GLY A 722 22.45 50.06 -43.00
CA GLY A 722 21.71 51.31 -43.19
C GLY A 722 20.22 51.17 -42.85
N THR A 723 19.85 50.21 -42.01
CA THR A 723 18.47 49.88 -41.68
C THR A 723 17.84 50.94 -40.80
N ASN A 724 16.63 51.35 -41.15
CA ASN A 724 15.78 52.14 -40.27
C ASN A 724 15.03 51.20 -39.31
N VAL A 725 15.52 51.04 -38.09
CA VAL A 725 14.94 50.14 -37.07
C VAL A 725 13.54 50.55 -36.58
N SER A 726 13.06 51.74 -36.93
CA SER A 726 11.67 52.15 -36.68
C SER A 726 10.71 51.79 -37.82
N LEU A 727 11.22 51.16 -38.88
CA LEU A 727 10.44 50.75 -40.04
C LEU A 727 10.50 49.22 -40.20
N GLU A 728 9.40 48.56 -39.89
CA GLU A 728 9.28 47.09 -39.97
C GLU A 728 9.30 46.60 -41.42
N PHE A 729 8.46 47.18 -42.29
CA PHE A 729 8.34 46.85 -43.70
C PHE A 729 8.04 48.07 -44.58
N ARG A 730 8.27 47.96 -45.90
CA ARG A 730 8.02 49.03 -46.88
C ARG A 730 6.66 48.89 -47.56
N THR A 731 5.99 50.03 -47.70
CA THR A 731 4.77 50.21 -48.50
C THR A 731 5.01 51.27 -49.57
N LYS A 732 4.07 51.45 -50.51
CA LYS A 732 4.09 52.56 -51.50
C LYS A 732 4.25 53.95 -50.84
N ARG A 733 3.85 54.11 -49.57
CA ARG A 733 3.96 55.36 -48.82
C ARG A 733 5.26 55.48 -48.01
N THR A 734 5.85 54.36 -47.60
CA THR A 734 7.04 54.34 -46.73
C THR A 734 8.34 54.02 -47.48
N CYS A 735 8.29 53.77 -48.79
CA CYS A 735 9.47 53.45 -49.62
C CYS A 735 10.57 54.53 -49.59
N LYS A 736 10.21 55.80 -49.35
CA LYS A 736 11.16 56.92 -49.22
C LYS A 736 11.84 57.02 -47.84
N LYS A 737 11.42 56.21 -46.85
CA LYS A 737 11.93 56.25 -45.45
C LYS A 737 13.17 55.37 -45.22
N GLY A 738 13.81 54.91 -46.28
CA GLY A 738 14.97 54.03 -46.23
C GLY A 738 14.61 52.55 -46.19
N LYS A 739 15.60 51.73 -45.86
CA LYS A 739 15.51 50.27 -45.82
C LYS A 739 14.87 49.79 -44.51
N SER A 740 13.91 48.87 -44.60
CA SER A 740 13.21 48.33 -43.43
C SER A 740 13.95 47.16 -42.78
N ILE A 741 13.52 46.76 -41.59
CA ILE A 741 14.07 45.60 -40.88
C ILE A 741 13.86 44.32 -41.70
N GLN A 742 12.66 44.10 -42.25
CA GLN A 742 12.39 42.94 -43.10
C GLN A 742 13.24 42.93 -44.37
N ASP A 743 13.52 44.08 -45.01
CA ASP A 743 14.44 44.14 -46.17
C ASP A 743 15.86 43.70 -45.78
N THR A 744 16.30 44.08 -44.58
CA THR A 744 17.64 43.75 -44.09
C THR A 744 17.75 42.29 -43.69
N LEU A 745 16.72 41.76 -43.02
CA LEU A 745 16.62 40.34 -42.73
C LEU A 745 16.62 39.52 -44.03
N TYR A 746 15.85 39.93 -45.03
CA TYR A 746 15.83 39.27 -46.33
C TYR A 746 17.22 39.20 -46.99
N GLU A 747 17.98 40.30 -46.99
CA GLU A 747 19.35 40.31 -47.50
C GLU A 747 20.27 39.36 -46.72
N LEU A 748 20.20 39.36 -45.39
CA LEU A 748 20.95 38.43 -44.54
C LEU A 748 20.63 36.97 -44.84
N LEU A 749 19.36 36.65 -45.06
CA LEU A 749 18.94 35.28 -45.41
C LEU A 749 19.41 34.89 -46.81
N MET A 750 19.42 35.83 -47.77
CA MET A 750 19.92 35.57 -49.13
C MET A 750 21.44 35.38 -49.19
N GLU A 751 22.20 36.07 -48.33
CA GLU A 751 23.65 35.88 -48.19
C GLU A 751 24.01 34.48 -47.64
N ASN A 752 23.09 33.83 -46.92
CA ASN A 752 23.33 32.48 -46.39
C ASN A 752 23.15 31.40 -47.48
N GLN A 753 24.26 30.75 -47.85
CA GLN A 753 24.30 29.70 -48.86
C GLN A 753 23.69 28.38 -48.40
N GLU A 754 23.60 28.13 -47.09
CA GLU A 754 23.02 26.91 -46.52
C GLU A 754 21.49 26.88 -46.62
N ILE A 755 20.85 28.02 -46.90
CA ILE A 755 19.38 28.09 -46.97
C ILE A 755 18.92 27.74 -48.38
N ASP A 756 18.21 26.63 -48.53
CA ASP A 756 17.66 26.18 -49.82
C ASP A 756 16.42 26.97 -50.23
N TYR A 757 15.50 27.20 -49.28
CA TYR A 757 14.24 27.89 -49.52
C TYR A 757 14.04 29.08 -48.58
N ILE A 758 13.56 30.19 -49.14
CA ILE A 758 13.14 31.38 -48.37
C ILE A 758 11.70 31.70 -48.76
N ILE A 759 10.82 31.66 -47.77
CA ILE A 759 9.41 31.97 -47.91
C ILE A 759 9.14 33.26 -47.13
N TYR A 760 8.60 34.25 -47.82
CA TYR A 760 8.12 35.49 -47.22
C TYR A 760 6.63 35.34 -46.92
N ASP A 761 6.23 35.48 -45.65
CA ASP A 761 4.84 35.31 -45.21
C ASP A 761 4.43 36.50 -44.35
N HIS A 762 3.83 37.52 -44.95
CA HIS A 762 3.52 38.77 -44.25
C HIS A 762 2.03 39.12 -44.27
N GLY A 763 1.52 39.59 -43.15
CA GLY A 763 0.17 40.13 -42.98
C GLY A 763 -0.69 39.36 -41.98
N THR A 764 -1.97 39.71 -41.86
CA THR A 764 -2.85 39.14 -40.83
C THR A 764 -2.88 37.62 -40.86
N GLY A 765 -2.56 36.99 -39.73
CA GLY A 765 -2.55 35.54 -39.58
C GLY A 765 -1.33 34.84 -40.21
N GLU A 766 -0.23 35.57 -40.40
CA GLU A 766 1.10 35.06 -40.74
C GLU A 766 1.60 33.99 -39.76
N MET A 767 2.50 33.16 -40.24
CA MET A 767 3.20 32.16 -39.44
C MET A 767 4.48 32.73 -38.84
N ALA A 768 5.22 33.51 -39.63
CA ALA A 768 6.43 34.26 -39.31
C ALA A 768 6.73 35.20 -40.49
N ASP A 769 7.45 36.32 -40.28
CA ASP A 769 7.79 37.25 -41.37
C ASP A 769 8.56 36.55 -42.51
N PHE A 770 9.54 35.72 -42.12
CA PHE A 770 10.26 34.83 -43.03
C PHE A 770 10.33 33.42 -42.47
N ILE A 771 10.22 32.45 -43.37
CA ILE A 771 10.41 31.02 -43.08
C ILE A 771 11.53 30.53 -43.98
N THR A 772 12.54 29.89 -43.40
CA THR A 772 13.64 29.30 -44.16
C THR A 772 13.69 27.80 -43.98
N ILE A 773 14.11 27.10 -45.02
CA ILE A 773 14.28 25.66 -45.01
C ILE A 773 15.69 25.34 -45.47
N HIS A 774 16.41 24.59 -44.65
CA HIS A 774 17.71 24.00 -44.96
C HIS A 774 17.54 22.47 -44.95
N ASN A 775 17.90 21.84 -46.06
CA ASN A 775 17.80 20.41 -46.31
C ASN A 775 19.11 19.74 -45.89
N LYS A 776 19.07 19.02 -44.77
CA LYS A 776 20.18 18.16 -44.32
C LYS A 776 19.96 16.74 -44.83
N GLU A 777 21.00 15.90 -44.81
CA GLU A 777 20.95 14.53 -45.37
C GLU A 777 19.77 13.68 -44.88
N LEU A 778 19.33 13.85 -43.62
CA LEU A 778 18.28 13.03 -42.99
C LEU A 778 17.09 13.84 -42.46
N GLU A 779 17.14 15.18 -42.51
CA GLU A 779 16.11 16.05 -41.93
C GLU A 779 15.99 17.40 -42.63
N TYR A 780 14.84 18.05 -42.45
CA TYR A 780 14.65 19.45 -42.85
C TYR A 780 14.69 20.35 -41.62
N GLU A 781 15.61 21.29 -41.60
CA GLU A 781 15.66 22.35 -40.60
C GLU A 781 14.80 23.53 -41.06
N ILE A 782 13.73 23.82 -40.33
CA ILE A 782 12.81 24.92 -40.62
C ILE A 782 13.00 26.00 -39.56
N THR A 783 13.37 27.20 -39.97
CA THR A 783 13.53 28.35 -39.06
C THR A 783 12.47 29.40 -39.34
N LEU A 784 11.81 29.88 -38.27
CA LEU A 784 10.80 30.94 -38.30
C LEU A 784 11.43 32.23 -37.78
N TYR A 785 11.44 33.28 -38.60
CA TYR A 785 11.98 34.59 -38.24
C TYR A 785 10.86 35.59 -38.00
N HIS A 786 10.89 36.23 -36.84
CA HIS A 786 9.96 37.29 -36.43
C HIS A 786 10.76 38.55 -36.15
N VAL A 787 10.35 39.68 -36.73
CA VAL A 787 10.99 40.98 -36.57
C VAL A 787 9.95 42.08 -36.38
N LYS A 788 10.21 42.99 -35.44
CA LYS A 788 9.35 44.16 -35.20
C LYS A 788 10.13 45.45 -35.19
N ALA A 789 9.46 46.52 -35.60
CA ALA A 789 10.00 47.87 -35.47
C ALA A 789 10.21 48.22 -34.00
N MET A 790 11.32 48.90 -33.72
CA MET A 790 11.56 49.53 -32.45
C MET A 790 10.60 50.72 -32.30
N SER A 791 9.68 50.64 -31.33
CA SER A 791 8.72 51.71 -31.04
C SER A 791 9.30 52.74 -30.08
N ALA A 792 10.27 52.35 -29.24
CA ALA A 792 10.86 53.21 -28.25
C ALA A 792 11.95 54.15 -28.80
N LYS A 793 12.22 55.24 -28.06
CA LYS A 793 13.23 56.24 -28.45
C LYS A 793 14.67 55.77 -28.22
N ASN A 794 14.89 54.93 -27.21
CA ASN A 794 16.19 54.40 -26.81
C ASN A 794 16.13 52.86 -26.70
N TYR A 795 17.28 52.18 -26.85
CA TYR A 795 17.35 50.74 -26.61
C TYR A 795 16.97 50.39 -25.16
N ASN A 796 16.34 49.23 -24.95
CA ASN A 796 15.89 48.72 -23.64
C ASN A 796 14.97 49.66 -22.84
N SER A 797 14.22 50.53 -23.53
CA SER A 797 13.34 51.50 -22.86
C SER A 797 11.83 51.17 -22.96
N SER A 798 11.47 50.03 -23.57
CA SER A 798 10.09 49.55 -23.66
C SER A 798 10.03 48.03 -23.57
N VAL A 799 9.24 47.50 -22.62
CA VAL A 799 8.91 46.07 -22.55
C VAL A 799 8.08 45.63 -23.77
N GLY A 800 7.29 46.56 -24.33
CA GLY A 800 6.44 46.29 -25.50
C GLY A 800 7.22 45.83 -26.74
N ASP A 801 8.41 46.39 -26.96
CA ASP A 801 9.27 46.04 -28.10
C ASP A 801 9.71 44.55 -28.06
N VAL A 802 9.88 44.00 -26.86
CA VAL A 802 10.25 42.58 -26.65
C VAL A 802 9.00 41.70 -26.63
N TYR A 803 7.96 42.12 -25.93
CA TYR A 803 6.74 41.35 -25.74
C TYR A 803 6.05 41.03 -27.07
N GLU A 804 6.05 41.97 -28.03
CA GLU A 804 5.43 41.76 -29.34
C GLU A 804 6.12 40.66 -30.16
N VAL A 805 7.45 40.71 -30.26
CA VAL A 805 8.25 39.72 -31.02
C VAL A 805 8.17 38.34 -30.36
N VAL A 806 8.35 38.28 -29.04
CA VAL A 806 8.28 37.01 -28.28
C VAL A 806 6.87 36.41 -28.34
N GLY A 807 5.85 37.25 -28.23
CA GLY A 807 4.46 36.84 -28.36
C GLY A 807 4.14 36.23 -29.74
N GLN A 808 4.68 36.80 -30.82
CA GLN A 808 4.53 36.21 -32.16
C GLN A 808 5.27 34.87 -32.29
N ALA A 809 6.50 34.78 -31.77
CA ALA A 809 7.27 33.54 -31.76
C ALA A 809 6.52 32.42 -31.03
N ILE A 810 5.99 32.68 -29.84
CA ILE A 810 5.21 31.70 -29.06
C ILE A 810 3.94 31.29 -29.83
N LYS A 811 3.17 32.26 -30.37
CA LYS A 811 1.96 31.97 -31.14
C LYS A 811 2.24 31.08 -32.35
N SER A 812 3.40 31.20 -32.98
CA SER A 812 3.77 30.43 -34.17
C SER A 812 3.98 28.93 -33.90
N THR A 813 4.23 28.54 -32.64
CA THR A 813 4.42 27.13 -32.24
C THR A 813 3.22 26.24 -32.53
N ILE A 814 2.01 26.82 -32.60
CA ILE A 814 0.77 26.09 -32.96
C ILE A 814 0.89 25.42 -34.33
N TRP A 815 1.62 26.04 -35.26
CA TRP A 815 1.79 25.52 -36.62
C TRP A 815 2.80 24.35 -36.67
N LEU A 816 3.61 24.19 -35.63
CA LEU A 816 4.63 23.15 -35.50
C LEU A 816 4.11 21.87 -34.82
N LYS A 817 2.83 21.83 -34.41
CA LYS A 817 2.21 20.65 -33.74
C LYS A 817 2.29 19.36 -34.57
N SER A 818 2.23 19.45 -35.89
CA SER A 818 2.46 18.32 -36.78
C SER A 818 2.90 18.79 -38.18
N LYS A 819 3.61 17.92 -38.91
CA LYS A 819 4.00 18.17 -40.31
C LYS A 819 2.79 18.56 -41.17
N SER A 820 1.63 17.93 -40.92
CA SER A 820 0.38 18.17 -41.66
C SER A 820 -0.15 19.59 -41.46
N ILE A 821 -0.16 20.10 -40.23
CA ILE A 821 -0.68 21.43 -39.88
C ILE A 821 0.17 22.52 -40.53
N LEU A 822 1.50 22.38 -40.44
CA LEU A 822 2.44 23.33 -41.03
C LEU A 822 2.24 23.45 -42.56
N LEU A 823 2.22 22.29 -43.25
CA LEU A 823 2.05 22.24 -44.70
C LEU A 823 0.68 22.75 -45.15
N GLN A 824 -0.40 22.47 -44.40
CA GLN A 824 -1.73 23.00 -44.71
C GLN A 824 -1.78 24.52 -44.58
N LYS A 825 -1.16 25.08 -43.53
CA LYS A 825 -1.12 26.52 -43.32
C LYS A 825 -0.32 27.23 -44.42
N ILE A 826 0.85 26.72 -44.80
CA ILE A 826 1.64 27.26 -45.93
C ILE A 826 0.82 27.21 -47.23
N LYS A 827 0.17 26.08 -47.54
CA LYS A 827 -0.68 25.95 -48.73
C LYS A 827 -1.85 26.94 -48.73
N SER A 828 -2.50 27.14 -47.57
CA SER A 828 -3.60 28.08 -47.42
C SER A 828 -3.14 29.53 -47.63
N ARG A 829 -2.02 29.92 -47.00
CA ARG A 829 -1.43 31.27 -47.12
C ARG A 829 -0.94 31.57 -48.55
N ARG A 830 -0.45 30.55 -49.26
CA ARG A 830 -0.06 30.68 -50.67
C ARG A 830 -1.28 30.90 -51.57
N LYS A 831 -2.38 30.17 -51.34
CA LYS A 831 -3.63 30.37 -52.08
C LYS A 831 -4.24 31.76 -51.90
N SER A 832 -4.06 32.37 -50.73
CA SER A 832 -4.54 33.73 -50.44
C SER A 832 -3.57 34.83 -50.90
N GLY A 833 -2.42 34.49 -51.49
CA GLY A 833 -1.44 35.46 -52.00
C GLY A 833 -0.64 36.19 -50.92
N HIS A 834 -0.69 35.72 -49.68
CA HIS A 834 0.07 36.34 -48.56
C HIS A 834 1.42 35.66 -48.29
N CYS A 835 1.71 34.56 -48.98
CA CYS A 835 2.94 33.77 -48.85
C CYS A 835 3.61 33.65 -50.22
N GLU A 836 4.86 34.13 -50.32
CA GLU A 836 5.64 34.20 -51.54
C GLU A 836 6.98 33.45 -51.38
N PHE A 837 7.32 32.57 -52.32
CA PHE A 837 8.64 31.94 -52.38
C PHE A 837 9.62 32.92 -53.02
N LYS A 838 10.69 33.27 -52.30
CA LYS A 838 11.68 34.27 -52.70
C LYS A 838 13.00 33.65 -53.18
N LYS A 839 13.35 32.45 -52.69
CA LYS A 839 14.46 31.61 -53.17
C LYS A 839 13.96 30.19 -53.31
N ASP A 840 14.20 29.63 -54.50
CA ASP A 840 13.78 28.31 -54.94
C ASP A 840 14.94 27.74 -55.75
N GLN A 841 15.73 26.84 -55.17
CA GLN A 841 16.67 26.03 -55.95
C GLN A 841 15.88 24.87 -56.53
N LEU A 842 15.55 24.98 -57.82
CA LEU A 842 15.04 23.87 -58.64
C LEU A 842 16.19 23.09 -59.25
#